data_AF-A0A812X0Q3-F1
#
_entry.id   AF-A0A812X0Q3-F1
#
_cell.length_a   1.000
_cell.length_b   1.000
_cell.length_c   1.000
_cell.angle_alpha   90.00
_cell.angle_beta   90.00
_cell.angle_gamma   90.00
#
_symmetry.space_group_name_H-M   'P 1'
#
loop_
_entity.id
_entity.type
_entity.pdbx_description
1 polymer ?
#
loop_
_entity_poly.entity_id
_entity_poly.type
_entity_poly.pdbx_seq_one_letter_code
_entity_poly.pdbx_strand_id
1 'polypeptide(L)'
;MLGLEGLQEIFERPGWWRRPPAMALWALLGASLALILFGKVLDRKFQRTGLWRDEYFLTELPPLTSCGSCGSCGSCGSCGSCGSCVPGFLHFQGSDQHSSQNTPEPNRLPHLQSGLYVTRLRNFQKKLRPALGQQFRDRILCQNTLLEVARRKKLYASSITSHIWGRSGWVQGSLAVQKSSQLKALAVDFEECLPKAFVRMHDSRLRRLWTVLVATHPVVELGMCDLHVACTKRAKIIMDCLVGSLAFVALFFSVDGTAVAARSPADCPFQQGTPLWYIFVSLLSVSFNFIPRSLESYFAYRSFVQESHGHRQLQMWMRRCKDVGFWLFSFCLSLLYLLIIFAFLANLSEADEWKWMFSFSVVLLRKLVIVPLLASLFSGLGTELSIWTEGRVKPPKKFGLDLQLAEQEVAALDPLDRPVWDGKVQELAGRGVSIRQLLDFYAGLGYEFMEHFDVDQSTTNDVVRQAIIPRSLQVRQSRCFTVVVHRADGLVGGDLVSAPDFCCEVSVKGKGGFLKPWKGGGTAPLKNKTDPFWEESFLAEEVFRDEDLDFGLEPFGHASLPSKDYWSEGFSGILQLPQGSLHISVFVHRAEECLEEKLEVAEACASSPSPSALSPSESAERSTSEGADSTDLPLEPMSAGKVPSLVLRASRGILSGEEIPAARARGFSYADTVNNGMPRLAHKMVTHSWRNTFVNLFAAVLADALEMETYDHMVQLLKERQFGKLSDALRGKGKLDVPYWICAFSVNQHAGICATAPPMDSTGHAITPCSCATAKHFDGDLSEMNKFDDMMAYLRRALRTQTEVRLEQVVAMEVDFTLLTRVSWYAEAEIE
;
A
#
# COMPACT_ATOMS: atom_id res chain seq x y z
N MET A 1 33.33 26.58 -43.76
CA MET A 1 33.42 27.27 -42.46
C MET A 1 34.09 26.46 -41.36
N LEU A 2 33.80 25.16 -41.19
CA LEU A 2 34.34 24.33 -40.08
C LEU A 2 35.63 23.55 -40.43
N GLY A 3 36.33 23.94 -41.49
CA GLY A 3 37.62 23.33 -41.87
C GLY A 3 38.78 23.83 -41.01
N LEU A 4 40.00 23.38 -41.30
CA LEU A 4 41.22 23.81 -40.60
C LEU A 4 41.36 25.34 -40.58
N GLU A 5 41.03 25.99 -41.69
CA GLU A 5 41.02 27.45 -41.82
C GLU A 5 40.04 28.13 -40.84
N GLY A 6 38.88 27.52 -40.60
CA GLY A 6 37.90 28.05 -39.63
C GLY A 6 38.35 27.90 -38.18
N LEU A 7 39.14 26.88 -37.87
CA LEU A 7 39.77 26.74 -36.55
C LEU A 7 40.91 27.74 -36.38
N GLN A 8 41.67 28.04 -37.43
CA GLN A 8 42.70 29.08 -37.41
C GLN A 8 42.10 30.47 -37.16
N GLU A 9 40.93 30.76 -37.75
CA GLU A 9 40.20 32.02 -37.54
C GLU A 9 39.84 32.32 -36.07
N ILE A 10 39.68 31.30 -35.23
CA ILE A 10 39.45 31.49 -33.79
C ILE A 10 40.59 32.28 -33.16
N PHE A 11 41.82 32.06 -33.63
CA PHE A 11 43.04 32.69 -33.13
C PHE A 11 43.45 33.92 -33.93
N GLU A 12 43.24 33.91 -35.25
CA GLU A 12 43.71 34.96 -36.15
C GLU A 12 42.86 36.23 -36.14
N ARG A 13 41.56 36.14 -35.85
CA ARG A 13 40.64 37.28 -35.93
C ARG A 13 40.38 37.90 -34.56
N PRO A 14 41.12 38.94 -34.13
CA PRO A 14 40.89 39.55 -32.83
C PRO A 14 39.48 40.15 -32.75
N GLY A 15 38.80 39.93 -31.62
CA GLY A 15 37.54 40.62 -31.30
C GLY A 15 36.26 39.91 -31.73
N TRP A 16 36.30 38.74 -32.38
CA TRP A 16 35.08 37.99 -32.71
C TRP A 16 34.25 37.66 -31.46
N TRP A 17 34.90 37.44 -30.32
CA TRP A 17 34.25 37.15 -29.04
C TRP A 17 33.45 38.32 -28.43
N ARG A 18 33.64 39.55 -28.92
CA ARG A 18 32.87 40.74 -28.49
C ARG A 18 31.64 41.01 -29.36
N ARG A 19 31.50 40.30 -30.48
CA ARG A 19 30.39 40.50 -31.42
C ARG A 19 29.07 40.02 -30.78
N PRO A 20 27.91 40.62 -31.14
CA PRO A 20 26.62 40.28 -30.54
C PRO A 20 26.31 38.76 -30.48
N PRO A 21 26.59 37.94 -31.53
CA PRO A 21 26.45 36.49 -31.47
C PRO A 21 27.25 35.81 -30.36
N ALA A 22 28.50 36.22 -30.16
CA ALA A 22 29.38 35.67 -29.14
C ALA A 22 28.94 36.14 -27.75
N MET A 23 28.54 37.41 -27.59
CA MET A 23 28.01 37.93 -26.33
C MET A 23 26.73 37.19 -25.89
N ALA A 24 25.82 36.89 -26.83
CA ALA A 24 24.63 36.09 -26.56
C ALA A 24 24.99 34.66 -26.12
N LEU A 25 25.99 34.05 -26.75
CA LEU A 25 26.53 32.75 -26.35
C LEU A 25 27.14 32.80 -24.95
N TRP A 26 27.94 33.81 -24.62
CA TRP A 26 28.51 33.98 -23.28
C TRP A 26 27.43 34.15 -22.20
N ALA A 27 26.39 34.94 -22.48
CA ALA A 27 25.25 35.10 -21.60
C ALA A 27 24.53 33.75 -21.36
N LEU A 28 24.33 32.96 -22.43
CA LEU A 28 23.74 31.63 -22.32
C LEU A 28 24.61 30.67 -21.49
N LEU A 29 25.93 30.69 -21.68
CA LEU A 29 26.86 29.85 -20.92
C LEU A 29 26.91 30.27 -19.44
N GLY A 30 26.92 31.57 -19.15
CA GLY A 30 26.83 32.10 -17.79
C GLY A 30 25.53 31.68 -17.10
N ALA A 31 24.38 31.81 -17.78
CA ALA A 31 23.09 31.37 -17.27
C ALA A 31 23.05 29.84 -17.06
N SER A 32 23.63 29.07 -17.97
CA SER A 32 23.70 27.61 -17.86
C SER A 32 24.56 27.15 -16.67
N LEU A 33 25.71 27.79 -16.46
CA LEU A 33 26.56 27.54 -15.30
C LEU A 33 25.83 27.89 -14.00
N ALA A 34 25.11 29.02 -13.96
CA ALA A 34 24.29 29.39 -12.82
C ALA A 34 23.19 28.36 -12.54
N LEU A 35 22.53 27.82 -13.57
CA LEU A 35 21.55 26.74 -13.43
C LEU A 35 22.17 25.45 -12.88
N ILE A 36 23.39 25.08 -13.31
CA ILE A 36 24.10 23.91 -12.77
C ILE A 36 24.46 24.11 -11.29
N LEU A 37 24.98 25.29 -10.94
CA LEU A 37 25.28 25.64 -9.55
C LEU A 37 24.01 25.64 -8.68
N PHE A 38 22.91 26.16 -9.20
CA PHE A 38 21.61 26.12 -8.54
C PHE A 38 21.12 24.68 -8.34
N GLY A 39 21.24 23.82 -9.36
CA GLY A 39 20.94 22.39 -9.25
C GLY A 39 21.74 21.71 -8.14
N LYS A 40 23.03 22.06 -8.00
CA LYS A 40 23.90 21.55 -6.92
C LYS A 40 23.47 22.01 -5.53
N VAL A 41 22.98 23.25 -5.40
CA VAL A 41 22.41 23.76 -4.15
C VAL A 41 21.12 23.02 -3.79
N LEU A 42 20.26 22.75 -4.78
CA LEU A 42 19.03 21.99 -4.58
C LEU A 42 19.30 20.53 -4.19
N ASP A 43 20.23 19.85 -4.85
CA ASP A 43 20.61 18.48 -4.51
C ASP A 43 21.10 18.39 -3.05
N ARG A 44 21.93 19.34 -2.61
CA ARG A 44 22.36 19.44 -1.20
C ARG A 44 21.19 19.67 -0.25
N LYS A 45 20.21 20.49 -0.66
CA LYS A 45 19.01 20.75 0.15
C LYS A 45 18.17 19.47 0.30
N PHE A 46 17.94 18.73 -0.78
CA PHE A 46 17.18 17.47 -0.74
C PHE A 46 17.89 16.38 0.07
N GLN A 47 19.22 16.28 -0.06
CA GLN A 47 20.04 15.40 0.78
C GLN A 47 19.90 15.74 2.27
N ARG A 48 19.95 17.02 2.63
CA ARG A 48 19.78 17.47 4.04
C ARG A 48 18.39 17.18 4.58
N THR A 49 17.36 17.28 3.75
CA THR A 49 16.01 16.90 4.19
C THR A 49 15.90 15.39 4.45
N GLY A 50 16.67 14.54 3.77
CA GLY A 50 16.49 13.08 3.86
C GLY A 50 15.37 12.56 2.93
N LEU A 51 14.83 13.43 2.08
CA LEU A 51 13.95 13.03 0.97
C LEU A 51 14.70 12.15 -0.04
N TRP A 52 16.02 12.36 -0.19
CA TRP A 52 16.84 11.64 -1.16
C TRP A 52 18.24 11.37 -0.64
N ARG A 53 18.70 10.12 -0.77
CA ARG A 53 20.07 9.67 -0.46
C ARG A 53 20.48 8.53 -1.39
N ASP A 54 21.78 8.44 -1.68
CA ASP A 54 22.32 7.39 -2.57
C ASP A 54 22.11 5.97 -2.01
N GLU A 55 22.00 5.85 -0.68
CA GLU A 55 21.75 4.58 0.01
C GLU A 55 20.35 4.02 -0.23
N TYR A 56 19.35 4.86 -0.54
CA TYR A 56 17.97 4.41 -0.74
C TYR A 56 17.76 3.57 -2.01
N PHE A 57 18.73 3.58 -2.92
CA PHE A 57 18.69 2.75 -4.13
C PHE A 57 19.25 1.34 -3.90
N LEU A 58 19.81 1.04 -2.72
CA LEU A 58 20.21 -0.30 -2.31
C LEU A 58 19.07 -0.91 -1.49
N THR A 59 18.56 -2.05 -1.94
CA THR A 59 17.32 -2.60 -1.39
C THR A 59 17.49 -4.06 -1.05
N GLU A 60 17.12 -4.51 0.15
CA GLU A 60 17.27 -5.93 0.53
C GLU A 60 16.35 -6.84 -0.30
N LEU A 61 15.20 -6.31 -0.76
CA LEU A 61 14.25 -7.06 -1.57
C LEU A 61 14.67 -7.13 -3.04
N PRO A 62 14.50 -8.30 -3.70
CA PRO A 62 14.75 -8.43 -5.13
C PRO A 62 13.81 -7.49 -5.91
N PRO A 63 14.28 -6.84 -6.98
CA PRO A 63 13.40 -6.08 -7.84
C PRO A 63 12.33 -7.05 -8.36
N LEU A 64 11.05 -6.71 -8.15
CA LEU A 64 9.96 -7.35 -8.85
C LEU A 64 10.24 -7.18 -10.33
N THR A 65 10.75 -8.22 -10.98
CA THR A 65 10.86 -8.24 -12.44
C THR A 65 9.44 -8.16 -12.94
N SER A 66 9.02 -6.95 -13.33
CA SER A 66 7.75 -6.78 -14.02
C SER A 66 7.78 -7.75 -15.18
N CYS A 67 6.96 -8.80 -15.10
CA CYS A 67 6.79 -9.75 -16.18
C CYS A 67 6.27 -8.90 -17.34
N GLY A 68 7.18 -8.49 -18.24
CA GLY A 68 6.86 -7.59 -19.33
C GLY A 68 5.71 -8.20 -20.08
N SER A 69 4.61 -7.45 -20.22
CA SER A 69 3.40 -7.92 -20.92
C SER A 69 3.81 -8.72 -22.16
N CYS A 70 3.63 -10.04 -22.11
CA CYS A 70 3.70 -10.96 -23.25
C CYS A 70 2.48 -10.63 -24.12
N GLY A 71 2.46 -9.44 -24.73
CA GLY A 71 1.37 -8.93 -25.56
C GLY A 71 1.29 -9.62 -26.92
N SER A 72 1.97 -10.76 -27.10
CA SER A 72 1.94 -11.51 -28.36
C SER A 72 2.15 -13.02 -28.18
N CYS A 73 1.80 -13.57 -27.02
CA CYS A 73 1.94 -15.00 -26.75
C CYS A 73 0.59 -15.71 -26.94
N GLY A 74 -0.03 -15.46 -28.09
CA GLY A 74 -1.06 -16.33 -28.66
C GLY A 74 -0.36 -17.29 -29.62
N SER A 75 -0.28 -18.57 -29.23
CA SER A 75 0.33 -19.69 -29.97
C SER A 75 1.85 -19.73 -30.03
N CYS A 76 2.50 -20.06 -28.91
CA CYS A 76 3.74 -20.84 -28.94
C CYS A 76 3.59 -22.08 -28.06
N GLY A 77 3.15 -23.18 -28.66
CA GLY A 77 3.46 -24.51 -28.13
C GLY A 77 4.96 -24.75 -28.34
N SER A 78 5.63 -25.26 -27.31
CA SER A 78 7.07 -25.57 -27.24
C SER A 78 8.00 -24.40 -26.89
N CYS A 79 8.16 -24.18 -25.58
CA CYS A 79 9.45 -23.78 -25.01
C CYS A 79 9.74 -24.70 -23.82
N GLY A 80 10.30 -25.87 -24.13
CA GLY A 80 10.91 -26.77 -23.15
C GLY A 80 12.30 -26.27 -22.79
N SER A 81 12.42 -25.42 -21.77
CA SER A 81 13.66 -25.20 -21.02
C SER A 81 13.39 -24.26 -19.83
N CYS A 82 12.69 -24.76 -18.83
CA CYS A 82 12.80 -24.30 -17.45
C CYS A 82 12.73 -25.56 -16.59
N GLY A 83 13.89 -26.21 -16.48
CA GLY A 83 14.07 -27.41 -15.69
C GLY A 83 14.26 -27.06 -14.23
N SER A 84 13.19 -27.14 -13.45
CA SER A 84 13.22 -27.44 -12.00
C SER A 84 11.80 -27.49 -11.44
N CYS A 85 11.03 -28.50 -11.84
CA CYS A 85 9.91 -29.00 -11.06
C CYS A 85 10.07 -30.52 -10.92
N VAL A 86 10.12 -30.97 -9.67
CA VAL A 86 10.23 -32.37 -9.23
C VAL A 86 8.99 -33.16 -9.72
N PRO A 87 9.16 -34.42 -10.16
CA PRO A 87 8.06 -35.20 -10.74
C PRO A 87 7.28 -35.96 -9.67
N GLY A 88 5.96 -36.03 -9.84
CA GLY A 88 5.10 -36.88 -9.00
C GLY A 88 3.79 -37.22 -9.68
N PHE A 89 3.73 -38.45 -10.21
CA PHE A 89 2.55 -39.31 -10.36
C PHE A 89 1.28 -38.74 -11.05
N LEU A 90 0.97 -39.27 -12.24
CA LEU A 90 -0.04 -40.33 -12.36
C LEU A 90 -0.08 -40.94 -13.77
N HIS A 91 -0.01 -42.26 -13.75
CA HIS A 91 -0.23 -43.20 -14.82
C HIS A 91 -1.72 -43.59 -14.76
N PHE A 92 -2.51 -43.37 -15.81
CA PHE A 92 -3.60 -44.30 -16.16
C PHE A 92 -4.00 -44.16 -17.62
N GLN A 93 -4.03 -45.32 -18.27
CA GLN A 93 -4.28 -45.58 -19.69
C GLN A 93 -5.74 -46.00 -19.89
N GLY A 94 -6.30 -45.69 -21.05
CA GLY A 94 -7.60 -46.19 -21.51
C GLY A 94 -8.06 -45.39 -22.74
N SER A 95 -7.59 -45.72 -23.94
CA SER A 95 -8.32 -46.54 -24.93
C SER A 95 -9.57 -45.85 -25.47
N ASP A 96 -9.53 -45.32 -26.69
CA ASP A 96 -10.13 -46.04 -27.82
C ASP A 96 -9.86 -45.34 -29.16
N GLN A 97 -9.39 -46.17 -30.09
CA GLN A 97 -9.21 -45.88 -31.50
C GLN A 97 -10.55 -45.98 -32.22
N HIS A 98 -10.86 -45.04 -33.10
CA HIS A 98 -11.57 -45.39 -34.33
C HIS A 98 -10.94 -44.67 -35.53
N SER A 99 -10.25 -45.48 -36.31
CA SER A 99 -9.76 -45.20 -37.65
C SER A 99 -10.92 -45.32 -38.64
N SER A 100 -11.07 -44.33 -39.52
CA SER A 100 -11.63 -44.55 -40.85
C SER A 100 -10.95 -43.60 -41.83
N GLN A 101 -10.05 -44.18 -42.63
CA GLN A 101 -9.50 -43.64 -43.86
C GLN A 101 -10.63 -43.25 -44.82
N ASN A 102 -10.49 -42.11 -45.51
CA ASN A 102 -10.90 -41.92 -46.90
C ASN A 102 -10.32 -40.59 -47.41
N THR A 103 -9.33 -40.69 -48.30
CA THR A 103 -9.02 -39.73 -49.38
C THR A 103 -9.49 -40.38 -50.69
N PRO A 104 -9.69 -39.68 -51.84
CA PRO A 104 -9.28 -38.30 -52.16
C PRO A 104 -10.33 -37.46 -52.94
N GLU A 105 -10.20 -36.14 -52.98
CA GLU A 105 -10.42 -35.37 -54.22
C GLU A 105 -9.81 -33.94 -54.14
N PRO A 106 -9.11 -33.47 -55.20
CA PRO A 106 -8.58 -32.12 -55.28
C PRO A 106 -9.55 -31.17 -56.00
N ASN A 107 -9.36 -29.86 -55.79
CA ASN A 107 -9.97 -28.74 -56.51
C ASN A 107 -11.40 -28.33 -56.10
N ARG A 108 -11.51 -27.51 -55.03
CA ARG A 108 -12.32 -26.28 -55.06
C ARG A 108 -11.68 -25.18 -54.20
N LEU A 109 -11.14 -24.16 -54.86
CA LEU A 109 -10.86 -22.85 -54.26
C LEU A 109 -12.15 -22.27 -53.67
N PRO A 110 -12.21 -21.93 -52.36
CA PRO A 110 -13.32 -21.15 -51.85
C PRO A 110 -13.12 -19.68 -52.25
N HIS A 111 -14.05 -19.23 -53.06
CA HIS A 111 -14.30 -17.84 -53.41
C HIS A 111 -14.32 -16.95 -52.15
N LEU A 112 -13.59 -15.84 -52.20
CA LEU A 112 -13.46 -14.84 -51.13
C LEU A 112 -14.80 -14.49 -50.44
N GLN A 113 -14.95 -14.84 -49.16
CA GLN A 113 -15.87 -14.18 -48.23
C GLN A 113 -15.20 -12.97 -47.58
N SER A 114 -15.03 -11.90 -48.36
CA SER A 114 -14.50 -10.61 -47.91
C SER A 114 -15.47 -9.81 -47.01
N GLY A 115 -16.73 -10.24 -46.85
CA GLY A 115 -17.75 -9.53 -46.05
C GLY A 115 -17.69 -9.77 -44.53
N LEU A 116 -17.27 -10.95 -44.08
CA LEU A 116 -17.22 -11.29 -42.64
C LEU A 116 -16.02 -10.64 -41.93
N TYR A 117 -14.89 -10.48 -42.63
CA TYR A 117 -13.70 -9.87 -42.06
C TYR A 117 -13.87 -8.35 -41.84
N VAL A 118 -14.53 -7.66 -42.77
CA VAL A 118 -14.83 -6.22 -42.65
C VAL A 118 -15.81 -5.95 -41.50
N THR A 119 -16.81 -6.82 -41.32
CA THR A 119 -17.79 -6.67 -40.22
C THR A 119 -17.14 -6.93 -38.85
N ARG A 120 -16.21 -7.89 -38.77
CA ARG A 120 -15.42 -8.16 -37.56
C ARG A 120 -14.46 -7.01 -37.22
N LEU A 121 -13.78 -6.43 -38.22
CA LEU A 121 -12.93 -5.25 -38.03
C LEU A 121 -13.74 -4.01 -37.61
N ARG A 122 -14.94 -3.80 -38.16
CA ARG A 122 -15.80 -2.66 -37.80
C ARG A 122 -16.35 -2.78 -36.39
N ASN A 123 -16.73 -3.97 -35.96
CA ASN A 123 -17.17 -4.24 -34.60
C ASN A 123 -16.00 -4.16 -33.60
N PHE A 124 -14.80 -4.61 -33.99
CA PHE A 124 -13.58 -4.44 -33.22
C PHE A 124 -13.20 -2.96 -33.08
N GLN A 125 -13.26 -2.18 -34.16
CA GLN A 125 -13.01 -0.74 -34.15
C GLN A 125 -14.04 0.03 -33.31
N LYS A 126 -15.32 -0.38 -33.34
CA LYS A 126 -16.37 0.20 -32.49
C LYS A 126 -16.17 -0.11 -31.00
N LYS A 127 -15.57 -1.27 -30.65
CA LYS A 127 -15.24 -1.61 -29.25
C LYS A 127 -13.92 -0.99 -28.76
N LEU A 128 -12.90 -0.89 -29.63
CA LEU A 128 -11.61 -0.29 -29.26
C LEU A 128 -11.68 1.22 -29.08
N ARG A 129 -12.51 1.92 -29.85
CA ARG A 129 -12.58 3.38 -29.79
C ARG A 129 -13.01 3.93 -28.42
N PRO A 130 -14.05 3.40 -27.75
CA PRO A 130 -14.42 3.86 -26.41
C PRO A 130 -13.39 3.46 -25.35
N ALA A 131 -12.83 2.23 -25.40
CA ALA A 131 -11.84 1.77 -24.43
C ALA A 131 -10.52 2.56 -24.50
N LEU A 132 -9.97 2.75 -25.71
CA LEU A 132 -8.78 3.59 -25.92
C LEU A 132 -9.06 5.05 -25.56
N GLY A 133 -10.28 5.54 -25.83
CA GLY A 133 -10.74 6.85 -25.41
C GLY A 133 -10.69 7.00 -23.89
N GLN A 134 -11.31 6.08 -23.16
CA GLN A 134 -11.35 6.10 -21.69
C GLN A 134 -9.96 6.02 -21.07
N GLN A 135 -9.12 5.08 -21.50
CA GLN A 135 -7.74 4.98 -20.99
C GLN A 135 -6.91 6.25 -21.26
N PHE A 136 -7.07 6.86 -22.44
CA PHE A 136 -6.38 8.11 -22.76
C PHE A 136 -6.88 9.27 -21.88
N ARG A 137 -8.20 9.38 -21.68
CA ARG A 137 -8.82 10.39 -20.81
C ARG A 137 -8.33 10.25 -19.37
N ASP A 138 -8.43 9.05 -18.79
CA ASP A 138 -8.00 8.77 -17.43
C ASP A 138 -6.52 9.06 -17.26
N ARG A 139 -5.70 8.75 -18.27
CA ARG A 139 -4.27 9.06 -18.25
C ARG A 139 -4.01 10.56 -18.21
N ILE A 140 -4.74 11.36 -18.99
CA ILE A 140 -4.58 12.83 -19.00
C ILE A 140 -5.07 13.44 -17.69
N LEU A 141 -6.24 13.03 -17.20
CA LEU A 141 -6.79 13.51 -15.91
C LEU A 141 -5.86 13.14 -14.75
N CYS A 142 -5.36 11.91 -14.74
CA CYS A 142 -4.38 11.46 -13.76
C CYS A 142 -3.10 12.29 -13.84
N GLN A 143 -2.51 12.42 -15.02
CA GLN A 143 -1.26 13.15 -15.22
C GLN A 143 -1.40 14.63 -14.79
N ASN A 144 -2.51 15.29 -15.11
CA ASN A 144 -2.75 16.67 -14.74
C ASN A 144 -2.88 16.86 -13.22
N THR A 145 -3.60 15.97 -12.57
CA THR A 145 -3.74 15.98 -11.11
C THR A 145 -2.40 15.71 -10.43
N LEU A 146 -1.64 14.72 -10.91
CA LEU A 146 -0.30 14.41 -10.39
C LEU A 146 0.68 15.56 -10.61
N LEU A 147 0.58 16.33 -11.71
CA LEU A 147 1.39 17.54 -11.92
C LEU A 147 1.07 18.64 -10.91
N GLU A 148 -0.19 18.81 -10.50
CA GLU A 148 -0.55 19.74 -9.43
C GLU A 148 -0.01 19.29 -8.07
N VAL A 149 -0.09 17.99 -7.77
CA VAL A 149 0.49 17.44 -6.53
C VAL A 149 2.02 17.55 -6.54
N ALA A 150 2.67 17.20 -7.66
CA ALA A 150 4.10 17.35 -7.91
C ALA A 150 4.59 18.77 -7.59
N ARG A 151 3.88 19.77 -8.13
CA ARG A 151 4.17 21.19 -7.91
C ARG A 151 4.07 21.58 -6.44
N ARG A 152 3.03 21.13 -5.72
CA ARG A 152 2.85 21.45 -4.30
C ARG A 152 3.88 20.78 -3.40
N LYS A 153 4.19 19.52 -3.68
CA LYS A 153 5.06 18.70 -2.85
C LYS A 153 6.53 18.75 -3.29
N LYS A 154 6.84 19.59 -4.30
CA LYS A 154 8.17 19.77 -4.90
C LYS A 154 8.84 18.45 -5.28
N LEU A 155 8.02 17.49 -5.74
CA LEU A 155 8.47 16.20 -6.24
C LEU A 155 8.21 16.14 -7.73
N TYR A 156 9.13 15.51 -8.44
CA TYR A 156 9.01 15.39 -9.88
C TYR A 156 7.91 14.38 -10.24
N ALA A 157 7.13 14.70 -11.27
CA ALA A 157 5.96 13.90 -11.64
C ALA A 157 6.34 12.45 -11.99
N SER A 158 7.50 12.23 -12.63
CA SER A 158 7.95 10.86 -12.93
C SER A 158 8.25 10.06 -11.67
N SER A 159 8.86 10.68 -10.64
CA SER A 159 9.15 10.02 -9.37
C SER A 159 7.88 9.64 -8.63
N ILE A 160 6.87 10.52 -8.64
CA ILE A 160 5.55 10.20 -8.14
C ILE A 160 4.99 9.00 -8.90
N THR A 161 5.08 8.99 -10.23
CA THR A 161 4.53 7.88 -11.00
C THR A 161 5.27 6.55 -10.82
N SER A 162 6.56 6.59 -10.54
CA SER A 162 7.37 5.40 -10.32
C SER A 162 7.22 4.83 -8.91
N HIS A 163 7.01 5.69 -7.90
CA HIS A 163 7.17 5.31 -6.49
C HIS A 163 5.95 5.49 -5.61
N ILE A 164 4.95 6.26 -6.03
CA ILE A 164 3.76 6.54 -5.23
C ILE A 164 2.51 6.15 -6.01
N TRP A 165 2.43 6.52 -7.30
CA TRP A 165 1.26 6.38 -8.16
C TRP A 165 1.56 5.77 -9.53
N GLY A 166 1.56 4.45 -9.65
CA GLY A 166 1.82 3.71 -10.88
C GLY A 166 0.70 3.82 -11.92
N ARG A 167 0.90 3.15 -13.06
CA ARG A 167 -0.13 3.02 -14.12
C ARG A 167 -1.43 2.37 -13.62
N SER A 168 -1.31 1.57 -12.56
CA SER A 168 -2.40 0.80 -11.94
C SER A 168 -2.86 1.37 -10.60
N GLY A 169 -2.49 2.61 -10.24
CA GLY A 169 -2.87 3.22 -8.95
C GLY A 169 -1.73 3.26 -7.95
N TRP A 170 -2.02 3.19 -6.65
CA TRP A 170 -1.03 3.25 -5.57
C TRP A 170 0.06 2.18 -5.74
N VAL A 171 1.34 2.60 -5.69
CA VAL A 171 2.47 1.67 -5.69
C VAL A 171 2.68 1.15 -4.27
N GLN A 172 2.16 -0.04 -3.99
CA GLN A 172 2.42 -0.73 -2.72
C GLN A 172 3.86 -1.24 -2.67
N GLY A 173 4.49 -1.18 -1.49
CA GLY A 173 5.83 -1.72 -1.27
C GLY A 173 6.95 -0.99 -2.02
N SER A 174 6.73 0.25 -2.45
CA SER A 174 7.78 1.06 -3.09
C SER A 174 9.00 1.18 -2.17
N LEU A 175 10.12 0.62 -2.61
CA LEU A 175 11.37 0.58 -1.85
C LEU A 175 11.87 1.96 -1.44
N ALA A 176 11.68 2.96 -2.31
CA ALA A 176 11.98 4.36 -2.02
C ALA A 176 11.15 4.88 -0.83
N VAL A 177 9.86 4.51 -0.77
CA VAL A 177 8.93 4.94 0.28
C VAL A 177 9.23 4.21 1.59
N GLN A 178 9.62 2.93 1.53
CA GLN A 178 10.00 2.16 2.71
C GLN A 178 11.29 2.68 3.36
N LYS A 179 12.31 3.04 2.58
CA LYS A 179 13.62 3.49 3.09
C LYS A 179 13.65 4.96 3.51
N SER A 180 12.81 5.84 2.93
CA SER A 180 12.74 7.26 3.32
C SER A 180 11.50 7.55 4.17
N SER A 181 11.70 7.85 5.45
CA SER A 181 10.61 8.26 6.35
C SER A 181 9.89 9.51 5.85
N GLN A 182 10.60 10.44 5.22
CA GLN A 182 10.00 11.63 4.61
C GLN A 182 9.15 11.28 3.40
N LEU A 183 9.62 10.37 2.53
CA LEU A 183 8.82 9.93 1.39
C LEU A 183 7.59 9.12 1.85
N LYS A 184 7.70 8.35 2.94
CA LYS A 184 6.57 7.69 3.61
C LYS A 184 5.54 8.68 4.12
N ALA A 185 5.97 9.69 4.90
CA ALA A 185 5.10 10.74 5.40
C ALA A 185 4.41 11.49 4.26
N LEU A 186 5.17 11.79 3.20
CA LEU A 186 4.66 12.44 2.01
C LEU A 186 3.69 11.54 1.23
N ALA A 187 3.92 10.22 1.14
CA ALA A 187 2.99 9.30 0.50
C ALA A 187 1.64 9.23 1.23
N VAL A 188 1.66 9.31 2.56
CA VAL A 188 0.43 9.42 3.38
C VAL A 188 -0.28 10.74 3.12
N ASP A 189 0.45 11.84 3.13
CA ASP A 189 -0.08 13.19 2.84
C ASP A 189 -0.55 13.35 1.37
N PHE A 190 -0.04 12.53 0.45
CA PHE A 190 -0.55 12.43 -0.92
C PHE A 190 -1.99 11.92 -0.96
N GLU A 191 -2.38 10.96 -0.11
CA GLU A 191 -3.76 10.45 -0.05
C GLU A 191 -4.75 11.59 0.25
N GLU A 192 -4.37 12.51 1.14
CA GLU A 192 -5.20 13.65 1.50
C GLU A 192 -5.15 14.79 0.46
N CYS A 193 -4.00 14.98 -0.17
CA CYS A 193 -3.79 16.05 -1.13
C CYS A 193 -4.40 15.77 -2.50
N LEU A 194 -4.52 14.51 -2.91
CA LEU A 194 -5.00 14.10 -4.22
C LEU A 194 -6.44 14.57 -4.54
N PRO A 195 -7.46 14.41 -3.65
CA PRO A 195 -8.79 14.97 -3.88
C PRO A 195 -8.76 16.49 -4.05
N LYS A 196 -8.06 17.18 -3.14
CA LYS A 196 -7.93 18.64 -3.13
C LYS A 196 -7.18 19.15 -4.36
N ALA A 197 -6.23 18.38 -4.87
CA ALA A 197 -5.49 18.67 -6.09
C ALA A 197 -6.37 18.46 -7.32
N PHE A 198 -7.17 17.39 -7.37
CA PHE A 198 -8.11 17.12 -8.45
C PHE A 198 -9.14 18.25 -8.58
N VAL A 199 -9.86 18.56 -7.51
CA VAL A 199 -10.87 19.64 -7.50
C VAL A 199 -10.24 20.96 -7.93
N ARG A 200 -9.10 21.32 -7.32
CA ARG A 200 -8.42 22.57 -7.65
C ARG A 200 -7.88 22.59 -9.08
N MET A 201 -7.37 21.47 -9.59
CA MET A 201 -6.87 21.39 -10.97
C MET A 201 -8.02 21.61 -11.96
N HIS A 202 -9.18 21.02 -11.70
CA HIS A 202 -10.31 21.04 -12.63
C HIS A 202 -11.28 22.21 -12.44
N ASP A 203 -11.07 23.06 -11.44
CA ASP A 203 -11.84 24.28 -11.12
C ASP A 203 -11.88 25.30 -12.28
N SER A 204 -10.77 25.52 -13.01
CA SER A 204 -10.77 26.43 -14.16
C SER A 204 -9.81 26.03 -15.29
N ARG A 205 -10.20 26.37 -16.53
CA ARG A 205 -9.39 26.12 -17.74
C ARG A 205 -8.02 26.77 -17.69
N LEU A 206 -7.98 28.04 -17.27
CA LEU A 206 -6.75 28.81 -17.15
C LEU A 206 -5.81 28.22 -16.10
N ARG A 207 -6.36 27.74 -14.98
CA ARG A 207 -5.56 27.10 -13.93
C ARG A 207 -4.96 25.78 -14.42
N ARG A 208 -5.72 24.96 -15.17
CA ARG A 208 -5.17 23.75 -15.82
C ARG A 208 -3.97 24.07 -16.71
N LEU A 209 -4.15 25.01 -17.64
CA LEU A 209 -3.10 25.42 -18.56
C LEU A 209 -1.88 25.95 -17.80
N TRP A 210 -2.10 26.82 -16.82
CA TRP A 210 -1.03 27.39 -16.00
C TRP A 210 -0.26 26.33 -15.20
N THR A 211 -0.96 25.40 -14.54
CA THR A 211 -0.30 24.35 -13.75
C THR A 211 0.55 23.45 -14.64
N VAL A 212 0.04 23.02 -15.80
CA VAL A 212 0.84 22.20 -16.74
C VAL A 212 2.00 23.01 -17.30
N LEU A 213 1.79 24.28 -17.68
CA LEU A 213 2.84 25.15 -18.19
C LEU A 213 3.98 25.30 -17.19
N VAL A 214 3.65 25.62 -15.93
CA VAL A 214 4.64 25.76 -14.85
C VAL A 214 5.33 24.43 -14.54
N ALA A 215 4.59 23.33 -14.50
CA ALA A 215 5.15 22.01 -14.17
C ALA A 215 6.03 21.43 -15.29
N THR A 216 5.80 21.83 -16.55
CA THR A 216 6.61 21.41 -17.71
C THR A 216 7.69 22.42 -18.10
N HIS A 217 7.79 23.55 -17.39
CA HIS A 217 8.82 24.54 -17.66
C HIS A 217 10.19 24.05 -17.16
N PRO A 218 11.21 23.95 -18.02
CA PRO A 218 12.46 23.26 -17.71
C PRO A 218 13.20 23.85 -16.50
N VAL A 219 13.12 25.16 -16.29
CA VAL A 219 13.77 25.83 -15.14
C VAL A 219 12.99 25.60 -13.84
N VAL A 220 11.66 25.55 -13.89
CA VAL A 220 10.84 25.32 -12.69
C VAL A 220 10.93 23.86 -12.27
N GLU A 221 10.97 22.97 -13.27
CA GLU A 221 11.20 21.54 -13.11
C GLU A 221 12.51 21.24 -12.36
N LEU A 222 13.57 22.04 -12.56
CA LEU A 222 14.81 21.93 -11.76
C LEU A 222 14.58 22.09 -10.26
N GLY A 223 13.57 22.87 -9.85
CA GLY A 223 13.17 23.04 -8.45
C GLY A 223 12.46 21.84 -7.81
N MET A 224 12.13 20.81 -8.58
CA MET A 224 11.43 19.61 -8.10
C MET A 224 12.42 18.45 -7.90
N CYS A 225 12.32 17.75 -6.77
CA CYS A 225 13.15 16.59 -6.47
C CYS A 225 12.76 15.41 -7.37
N ASP A 226 13.70 14.93 -8.20
CA ASP A 226 13.55 13.68 -8.94
C ASP A 226 14.41 12.60 -8.27
N LEU A 227 13.76 11.50 -7.89
CA LEU A 227 14.43 10.38 -7.24
C LEU A 227 15.42 9.69 -8.18
N HIS A 228 15.22 9.71 -9.50
CA HIS A 228 16.07 8.98 -10.46
C HIS A 228 17.22 9.80 -11.03
N VAL A 229 17.10 11.13 -11.09
CA VAL A 229 18.10 12.02 -11.70
C VAL A 229 18.31 13.26 -10.84
N ALA A 230 19.55 13.47 -10.39
CA ALA A 230 19.91 14.64 -9.59
C ALA A 230 19.66 15.96 -10.34
N CYS A 231 19.26 17.02 -9.63
CA CYS A 231 18.95 18.33 -10.19
C CYS A 231 20.14 18.91 -10.97
N THR A 232 21.36 18.72 -10.47
CA THR A 232 22.59 19.16 -11.15
C THR A 232 22.74 18.50 -12.53
N LYS A 233 22.45 17.20 -12.64
CA LYS A 233 22.55 16.47 -13.92
C LYS A 233 21.47 16.92 -14.89
N ARG A 234 20.24 17.15 -14.42
CA ARG A 234 19.16 17.69 -15.27
C ARG A 234 19.51 19.09 -15.80
N ALA A 235 20.10 19.95 -14.97
CA ALA A 235 20.55 21.27 -15.40
C ALA A 235 21.60 21.18 -16.50
N LYS A 236 22.55 20.24 -16.36
CA LYS A 236 23.55 19.95 -17.39
C LYS A 236 22.92 19.46 -18.69
N ILE A 237 22.01 18.48 -18.63
CA ILE A 237 21.27 17.99 -19.82
C ILE A 237 20.49 19.11 -20.52
N ILE A 238 19.91 20.06 -19.78
CA ILE A 238 19.24 21.23 -20.36
C ILE A 238 20.25 22.13 -21.10
N MET A 239 21.42 22.38 -20.49
CA MET A 239 22.50 23.14 -21.11
C MET A 239 22.96 22.48 -22.43
N ASP A 240 23.27 21.17 -22.42
CA ASP A 240 23.71 20.46 -23.62
C ASP A 240 22.62 20.38 -24.67
N CYS A 241 21.35 20.36 -24.25
CA CYS A 241 20.23 20.45 -25.18
C CYS A 241 20.23 21.79 -25.94
N LEU A 242 20.51 22.91 -25.25
CA LEU A 242 20.55 24.24 -25.87
C LEU A 242 21.81 24.42 -26.71
N VAL A 243 22.99 24.18 -26.14
CA VAL A 243 24.27 24.35 -26.83
C VAL A 243 24.39 23.39 -28.01
N GLY A 244 23.99 22.12 -27.86
CA GLY A 244 24.00 21.15 -28.95
C GLY A 244 23.07 21.55 -30.09
N SER A 245 21.87 22.08 -29.80
CA SER A 245 20.98 22.59 -30.86
C SER A 245 21.57 23.78 -31.61
N LEU A 246 22.28 24.68 -30.92
CA LEU A 246 23.01 25.77 -31.57
C LEU A 246 24.20 25.28 -32.41
N ALA A 247 24.92 24.26 -31.95
CA ALA A 247 26.00 23.64 -32.72
C ALA A 247 25.48 23.00 -34.02
N PHE A 248 24.31 22.34 -33.98
CA PHE A 248 23.67 21.82 -35.19
C PHE A 248 23.19 22.94 -36.13
N VAL A 249 22.65 24.05 -35.61
CA VAL A 249 22.31 25.22 -36.45
C VAL A 249 23.57 25.76 -37.15
N ALA A 250 24.69 25.87 -36.44
CA ALA A 250 25.97 26.28 -37.01
C ALA A 250 26.47 25.31 -38.09
N LEU A 251 26.32 24.00 -37.88
CA LEU A 251 26.62 22.97 -38.88
C LEU A 251 25.74 23.12 -40.13
N PHE A 252 24.43 23.30 -39.97
CA PHE A 252 23.53 23.49 -41.10
C PHE A 252 23.88 24.73 -41.91
N PHE A 253 24.10 25.88 -41.25
CA PHE A 253 24.54 27.10 -41.94
C PHE A 253 25.89 26.94 -42.65
N SER A 254 26.77 26.12 -42.10
CA SER A 254 28.06 25.81 -42.71
C SER A 254 27.94 24.91 -43.95
N VAL A 255 26.97 23.98 -43.96
CA VAL A 255 26.77 23.00 -45.06
C VAL A 255 25.90 23.58 -46.17
N ASP A 256 24.86 24.32 -45.81
CA ASP A 256 23.87 24.90 -46.73
C ASP A 256 24.38 26.15 -47.45
N GLY A 257 25.50 26.72 -46.99
CA GLY A 257 26.10 27.92 -47.59
C GLY A 257 25.28 29.19 -47.39
N THR A 258 24.24 29.16 -46.54
CA THR A 258 23.39 30.31 -46.23
C THR A 258 24.06 31.36 -45.34
N ALA A 259 25.19 31.00 -44.72
CA ALA A 259 26.10 31.90 -44.04
C ALA A 259 27.42 32.02 -44.83
N VAL A 260 27.84 33.27 -45.06
CA VAL A 260 29.03 33.62 -45.84
C VAL A 260 30.25 33.70 -44.93
N ALA A 261 31.34 33.08 -45.36
CA ALA A 261 32.60 33.09 -44.62
C ALA A 261 33.16 34.51 -44.56
N ALA A 262 33.80 34.87 -43.46
CA ALA A 262 34.32 36.22 -43.25
C ALA A 262 35.33 36.67 -44.32
N ARG A 263 36.04 35.71 -44.94
CA ARG A 263 37.00 35.95 -46.03
C ARG A 263 36.38 35.95 -47.44
N SER A 264 35.09 35.65 -47.57
CA SER A 264 34.44 35.65 -48.89
C SER A 264 34.38 37.09 -49.45
N PRO A 265 34.63 37.28 -50.76
CA PRO A 265 34.50 38.59 -51.39
C PRO A 265 33.09 39.17 -51.17
N ALA A 266 33.00 40.49 -51.00
CA ALA A 266 31.73 41.20 -50.77
C ALA A 266 30.70 40.97 -51.90
N ASP A 267 31.17 40.65 -53.11
CA ASP A 267 30.36 40.46 -54.32
C ASP A 267 29.91 39.01 -54.55
N CYS A 268 30.12 38.10 -53.59
CA CYS A 268 29.71 36.70 -53.76
C CYS A 268 28.17 36.60 -53.80
N PRO A 269 27.55 36.10 -54.89
CA PRO A 269 26.09 36.04 -55.00
C PRO A 269 25.54 35.04 -53.97
N PHE A 270 24.88 35.54 -52.93
CA PHE A 270 24.33 34.70 -51.87
C PHE A 270 22.82 34.50 -52.05
N GLN A 271 22.39 33.25 -51.97
CA GLN A 271 20.99 32.88 -51.96
C GLN A 271 20.40 33.24 -50.59
N GLN A 272 19.56 34.27 -50.53
CA GLN A 272 18.89 34.65 -49.29
C GLN A 272 17.91 33.54 -48.86
N GLY A 273 18.21 32.88 -47.75
CA GLY A 273 17.29 31.95 -47.12
C GLY A 273 16.06 32.68 -46.61
N THR A 274 14.88 32.07 -46.76
CA THR A 274 13.65 32.64 -46.19
C THR A 274 13.63 32.44 -44.67
N PRO A 275 12.95 33.29 -43.89
CA PRO A 275 12.80 33.09 -42.44
C PRO A 275 12.21 31.71 -42.08
N LEU A 276 11.32 31.17 -42.93
CA LEU A 276 10.75 29.83 -42.77
C LEU A 276 11.82 28.73 -42.82
N TRP A 277 12.83 28.89 -43.69
CA TRP A 277 13.97 27.98 -43.75
C TRP A 277 14.76 27.97 -42.44
N TYR A 278 15.02 29.14 -41.86
CA TYR A 278 15.73 29.23 -40.58
C TYR A 278 14.95 28.63 -39.41
N ILE A 279 13.62 28.78 -39.41
CA ILE A 279 12.74 28.09 -38.46
C ILE A 279 12.84 26.58 -38.65
N PHE A 280 12.78 26.09 -39.89
CA PHE A 280 12.90 24.66 -40.20
C PHE A 280 14.25 24.09 -39.74
N VAL A 281 15.36 24.74 -40.07
CA VAL A 281 16.71 24.34 -39.64
C VAL A 281 16.82 24.32 -38.11
N SER A 282 16.29 25.33 -37.42
CA SER A 282 16.25 25.38 -35.95
C SER A 282 15.39 24.25 -35.36
N LEU A 283 14.29 23.89 -36.01
CA LEU A 283 13.43 22.80 -35.58
C LEU A 283 14.11 21.44 -35.74
N LEU A 284 14.74 21.22 -36.89
CA LEU A 284 15.44 19.99 -37.26
C LEU A 284 16.70 19.76 -36.40
N SER A 285 17.44 20.82 -36.08
CA SER A 285 18.65 20.77 -35.24
C SER A 285 18.41 20.16 -33.86
N VAL A 286 17.24 20.40 -33.27
CA VAL A 286 16.86 19.78 -31.98
C VAL A 286 16.57 18.29 -32.11
N SER A 287 16.02 17.86 -33.26
CA SER A 287 15.76 16.45 -33.52
C SER A 287 17.07 15.67 -33.62
N PHE A 288 18.09 16.23 -34.27
CA PHE A 288 19.43 15.63 -34.28
C PHE A 288 20.08 15.62 -32.90
N ASN A 289 19.83 16.63 -32.07
CA ASN A 289 20.30 16.65 -30.69
C ASN A 289 19.58 15.64 -29.76
N PHE A 290 18.62 14.86 -30.25
CA PHE A 290 17.91 13.86 -29.46
C PHE A 290 18.78 12.65 -29.09
N ILE A 291 19.63 12.18 -30.01
CA ILE A 291 20.49 11.00 -29.80
C ILE A 291 21.49 11.24 -28.67
N PRO A 292 22.38 12.26 -28.74
CA PRO A 292 23.36 12.50 -27.67
C PRO A 292 22.69 12.78 -26.32
N ARG A 293 21.58 13.54 -26.31
CA ARG A 293 20.78 13.77 -25.11
C ARG A 293 20.20 12.50 -24.50
N SER A 294 19.77 11.56 -25.33
CA SER A 294 19.23 10.27 -24.86
C SER A 294 20.32 9.45 -24.18
N LEU A 295 21.55 9.48 -24.74
CA LEU A 295 22.72 8.85 -24.12
C LEU A 295 23.08 9.50 -22.78
N GLU A 296 23.11 10.84 -22.70
CA GLU A 296 23.33 11.55 -21.43
C GLU A 296 22.27 11.18 -20.39
N SER A 297 20.99 11.14 -20.79
CA SER A 297 19.88 10.77 -19.91
C SER A 297 20.03 9.32 -19.40
N TYR A 298 20.49 8.39 -20.24
CA TYR A 298 20.77 7.01 -19.85
C TYR A 298 21.90 6.92 -18.79
N PHE A 299 22.98 7.68 -18.97
CA PHE A 299 24.05 7.77 -17.98
C PHE A 299 23.61 8.48 -16.70
N ALA A 300 22.69 9.45 -16.81
CA ALA A 300 22.17 10.20 -15.67
C ALA A 300 21.20 9.37 -14.81
N TYR A 301 20.41 8.49 -15.45
CA TYR A 301 19.35 7.71 -14.80
C TYR A 301 19.87 6.72 -13.76
N ARG A 302 19.20 6.66 -12.62
CA ARG A 302 19.48 5.74 -11.52
C ARG A 302 18.33 4.77 -11.31
N SER A 303 18.65 3.48 -11.30
CA SER A 303 17.72 2.39 -10.99
C SER A 303 17.94 1.89 -9.55
N PHE A 304 16.89 1.34 -8.97
CA PHE A 304 16.95 0.61 -7.71
C PHE A 304 17.59 -0.76 -7.97
N VAL A 305 18.53 -1.16 -7.11
CA VAL A 305 19.30 -2.39 -7.26
C VAL A 305 19.25 -3.14 -5.93
N GLN A 306 19.06 -4.45 -5.99
CA GLN A 306 19.08 -5.28 -4.81
C GLN A 306 20.46 -5.23 -4.14
N GLU A 307 20.47 -4.99 -2.83
CA GLU A 307 21.65 -4.99 -2.00
C GLU A 307 22.15 -6.43 -1.87
N SER A 308 23.35 -6.68 -2.41
CA SER A 308 24.07 -7.92 -2.14
C SER A 308 24.97 -7.68 -0.92
N HIS A 309 24.74 -8.44 0.16
CA HIS A 309 25.47 -8.30 1.44
C HIS A 309 27.01 -8.29 1.28
N GLY A 310 27.56 -8.98 0.28
CA GLY A 310 29.01 -9.01 0.01
C GLY A 310 29.53 -7.90 -0.92
N HIS A 311 28.66 -7.17 -1.63
CA HIS A 311 29.06 -6.27 -2.73
C HIS A 311 28.57 -4.84 -2.60
N ARG A 312 28.07 -4.43 -1.42
CA ARG A 312 27.57 -3.05 -1.20
C ARG A 312 28.57 -1.98 -1.65
N GLN A 313 29.84 -2.11 -1.28
CA GLN A 313 30.88 -1.16 -1.68
C GLN A 313 31.12 -1.15 -3.20
N LEU A 314 31.11 -2.31 -3.85
CA LEU A 314 31.27 -2.44 -5.29
C LEU A 314 30.09 -1.80 -6.03
N GLN A 315 28.85 -2.02 -5.58
CA GLN A 315 27.66 -1.39 -6.16
C GLN A 315 27.71 0.14 -6.04
N MET A 316 28.15 0.66 -4.88
CA MET A 316 28.36 2.10 -4.69
C MET A 316 29.49 2.64 -5.56
N TRP A 317 30.58 1.88 -5.73
CA TRP A 317 31.69 2.25 -6.61
C TRP A 317 31.26 2.29 -8.08
N MET A 318 30.56 1.26 -8.57
CA MET A 318 30.01 1.23 -9.94
C MET A 318 29.09 2.43 -10.21
N ARG A 319 28.30 2.85 -9.22
CA ARG A 319 27.47 4.06 -9.33
C ARG A 319 28.31 5.33 -9.44
N ARG A 320 29.36 5.47 -8.63
CA ARG A 320 30.31 6.58 -8.74
C ARG A 320 30.99 6.58 -10.12
N CYS A 321 31.36 5.41 -10.64
CA CYS A 321 31.90 5.28 -11.99
C CYS A 321 30.90 5.71 -13.07
N LYS A 322 29.61 5.36 -12.93
CA LYS A 322 28.55 5.82 -13.83
C LYS A 322 28.37 7.34 -13.76
N ASP A 323 28.44 7.92 -12.55
CA ASP A 323 28.38 9.37 -12.36
C ASP A 323 29.59 10.09 -12.97
N VAL A 324 30.80 9.56 -12.80
CA VAL A 324 32.02 10.06 -13.45
C VAL A 324 31.89 9.94 -14.97
N GLY A 325 31.41 8.80 -15.47
CA GLY A 325 31.15 8.57 -16.89
C GLY A 325 30.17 9.56 -17.49
N PHE A 326 29.06 9.86 -16.78
CA PHE A 326 28.12 10.92 -17.16
C PHE A 326 28.83 12.27 -17.31
N TRP A 327 29.58 12.70 -16.28
CA TRP A 327 30.25 14.00 -16.30
C TRP A 327 31.33 14.10 -17.37
N LEU A 328 32.13 13.04 -17.56
CA LEU A 328 33.17 12.99 -18.58
C LEU A 328 32.55 13.06 -19.99
N PHE A 329 31.56 12.21 -20.28
CA PHE A 329 30.87 12.18 -21.57
C PHE A 329 30.22 13.53 -21.87
N SER A 330 29.46 14.05 -20.90
CA SER A 330 28.72 15.31 -21.05
C SER A 330 29.65 16.52 -21.16
N PHE A 331 30.81 16.52 -20.47
CA PHE A 331 31.82 17.57 -20.61
C PHE A 331 32.50 17.53 -21.99
N CYS A 332 32.93 16.35 -22.46
CA CYS A 332 33.50 16.18 -23.79
C CYS A 332 32.52 16.61 -24.89
N LEU A 333 31.24 16.25 -24.72
CA LEU A 333 30.17 16.64 -25.63
C LEU A 333 29.97 18.16 -25.67
N SER A 334 29.91 18.85 -24.51
CA SER A 334 29.85 20.31 -24.48
C SER A 334 31.05 20.95 -25.15
N LEU A 335 32.26 20.43 -24.91
CA LEU A 335 33.49 20.96 -25.50
C LEU A 335 33.45 20.85 -27.03
N LEU A 336 32.98 19.71 -27.56
CA LEU A 336 32.79 19.52 -28.99
C LEU A 336 31.76 20.52 -29.56
N TYR A 337 30.62 20.69 -28.91
CA TYR A 337 29.62 21.67 -29.35
C TYR A 337 30.15 23.10 -29.33
N LEU A 338 30.87 23.48 -28.28
CA LEU A 338 31.47 24.80 -28.16
C LEU A 338 32.54 25.02 -29.23
N LEU A 339 33.37 24.03 -29.52
CA LEU A 339 34.37 24.11 -30.60
C LEU A 339 33.70 24.39 -31.96
N ILE A 340 32.62 23.66 -32.28
CA ILE A 340 31.85 23.87 -33.51
C ILE A 340 31.27 25.28 -33.55
N ILE A 341 30.64 25.74 -32.47
CA ILE A 341 30.04 27.07 -32.40
C ILE A 341 31.12 28.16 -32.50
N PHE A 342 32.24 28.05 -31.79
CA PHE A 342 33.32 29.02 -31.83
C PHE A 342 33.96 29.11 -33.22
N ALA A 343 34.24 27.97 -33.86
CA ALA A 343 34.75 27.94 -35.22
C ALA A 343 33.79 28.61 -36.21
N PHE A 344 32.48 28.37 -36.05
CA PHE A 344 31.45 29.03 -36.86
C PHE A 344 31.39 30.54 -36.61
N LEU A 345 31.35 30.97 -35.35
CA LEU A 345 31.23 32.39 -34.98
C LEU A 345 32.46 33.22 -35.35
N ALA A 346 33.66 32.65 -35.24
CA ALA A 346 34.89 33.31 -35.69
C ALA A 346 34.86 33.61 -37.20
N ASN A 347 34.30 32.66 -37.97
CA ASN A 347 34.19 32.74 -39.43
C ASN A 347 32.90 33.43 -39.93
N LEU A 348 32.00 33.87 -39.05
CA LEU A 348 30.72 34.46 -39.44
C LEU A 348 30.92 35.90 -39.96
N SER A 349 30.38 36.22 -41.13
CA SER A 349 30.32 37.60 -41.66
C SER A 349 29.41 38.50 -40.82
N GLU A 350 29.71 39.80 -40.76
CA GLU A 350 28.87 40.81 -40.04
C GLU A 350 27.46 40.90 -40.62
N ALA A 351 27.34 40.75 -41.94
CA ALA A 351 26.06 40.77 -42.64
C ALA A 351 25.12 39.62 -42.24
N ASP A 352 25.67 38.52 -41.72
CA ASP A 352 24.93 37.30 -41.38
C ASP A 352 24.71 37.10 -39.88
N GLU A 353 25.18 38.02 -39.03
CA GLU A 353 25.00 37.93 -37.58
C GLU A 353 23.52 37.87 -37.20
N TRP A 354 22.67 38.63 -37.89
CA TRP A 354 21.23 38.66 -37.60
C TRP A 354 20.56 37.31 -37.88
N LYS A 355 21.03 36.54 -38.89
CA LYS A 355 20.52 35.19 -39.20
C LYS A 355 20.80 34.24 -38.04
N TRP A 356 22.02 34.30 -37.49
CA TRP A 356 22.37 33.54 -36.30
C TRP A 356 21.55 33.96 -35.09
N MET A 357 21.43 35.26 -34.82
CA MET A 357 20.66 35.77 -33.67
C MET A 357 19.18 35.39 -33.75
N PHE A 358 18.60 35.36 -34.96
CA PHE A 358 17.25 34.88 -35.20
C PHE A 358 17.12 33.40 -34.85
N SER A 359 17.97 32.52 -35.41
CA SER A 359 17.97 31.08 -35.10
C SER A 359 18.24 30.79 -33.62
N PHE A 360 19.17 31.53 -33.00
CA PHE A 360 19.46 31.47 -31.57
C PHE A 360 18.21 31.77 -30.73
N SER A 361 17.49 32.83 -31.09
CA SER A 361 16.24 33.22 -30.43
C SER A 361 15.15 32.17 -30.63
N VAL A 362 15.03 31.59 -31.82
CA VAL A 362 14.06 30.51 -32.12
C VAL A 362 14.36 29.25 -31.28
N VAL A 363 15.62 28.86 -31.13
CA VAL A 363 16.02 27.71 -30.30
C VAL A 363 15.63 27.93 -28.82
N LEU A 364 15.93 29.11 -28.28
CA LEU A 364 15.57 29.47 -26.90
C LEU A 364 14.05 29.56 -26.71
N LEU A 365 13.36 30.29 -27.59
CA LEU A 365 11.91 30.47 -27.55
C LEU A 365 11.21 29.10 -27.63
N ARG A 366 11.68 28.22 -28.51
CA ARG A 366 11.12 26.87 -28.62
C ARG A 366 11.21 26.12 -27.30
N LYS A 367 12.39 26.09 -26.69
CA LYS A 367 12.66 25.24 -25.52
C LYS A 367 12.05 25.78 -24.24
N LEU A 368 12.10 27.10 -24.05
CA LEU A 368 11.65 27.74 -22.81
C LEU A 368 10.16 28.12 -22.85
N VAL A 369 9.59 28.37 -24.04
CA VAL A 369 8.21 28.88 -24.17
C VAL A 369 7.32 27.94 -24.98
N ILE A 370 7.68 27.64 -26.24
CA ILE A 370 6.77 26.93 -27.16
C ILE A 370 6.50 25.50 -26.70
N VAL A 371 7.53 24.74 -26.31
CA VAL A 371 7.35 23.34 -25.89
C VAL A 371 6.48 23.22 -24.62
N PRO A 372 6.74 23.97 -23.52
CA PRO A 372 5.84 23.98 -22.37
C PRO A 372 4.41 24.45 -22.72
N LEU A 373 4.29 25.46 -23.59
CA LEU A 373 2.98 25.95 -24.03
C LEU A 373 2.22 24.86 -24.81
N LEU A 374 2.85 24.20 -25.77
CA LEU A 374 2.24 23.11 -26.54
C LEU A 374 1.86 21.92 -25.64
N ALA A 375 2.72 21.57 -24.67
CA ALA A 375 2.40 20.54 -23.68
C ALA A 375 1.17 20.92 -22.85
N SER A 376 1.07 22.18 -22.41
CA SER A 376 -0.10 22.69 -21.68
C SER A 376 -1.37 22.69 -22.53
N LEU A 377 -1.28 23.13 -23.79
CA LEU A 377 -2.41 23.16 -24.73
C LEU A 377 -2.89 21.74 -25.06
N PHE A 378 -1.99 20.81 -25.36
CA PHE A 378 -2.34 19.42 -25.66
C PHE A 378 -3.02 18.75 -24.46
N SER A 379 -2.49 18.96 -23.25
CA SER A 379 -3.10 18.44 -22.03
C SER A 379 -4.46 19.09 -21.72
N GLY A 380 -4.58 20.40 -21.93
CA GLY A 380 -5.83 21.14 -21.82
C GLY A 380 -6.89 20.63 -22.80
N LEU A 381 -6.53 20.47 -24.07
CA LEU A 381 -7.39 19.91 -25.12
C LEU A 381 -7.84 18.48 -24.78
N GLY A 382 -6.92 17.62 -24.30
CA GLY A 382 -7.29 16.28 -23.85
C GLY A 382 -8.29 16.28 -22.69
N THR A 383 -8.18 17.23 -21.78
CA THR A 383 -9.14 17.41 -20.68
C THR A 383 -10.50 17.93 -21.18
N GLU A 384 -10.52 18.91 -22.10
CA GLU A 384 -11.77 19.41 -22.69
C GLU A 384 -12.50 18.33 -23.50
N LEU A 385 -11.77 17.52 -24.27
CA LEU A 385 -12.32 16.37 -24.96
C LEU A 385 -12.95 15.38 -23.98
N SER A 386 -12.35 15.19 -22.80
CA SER A 386 -12.91 14.35 -21.73
C SER A 386 -14.22 14.92 -21.19
N ILE A 387 -14.26 16.23 -20.90
CA ILE A 387 -15.46 16.92 -20.39
C ILE A 387 -16.59 16.85 -21.41
N TRP A 388 -16.29 17.12 -22.68
CA TRP A 388 -17.29 17.13 -23.74
C TRP A 388 -17.99 15.79 -23.90
N THR A 389 -17.28 14.68 -23.69
CA THR A 389 -17.85 13.33 -23.80
C THR A 389 -18.75 12.92 -22.64
N GLU A 390 -18.56 13.45 -21.42
CA GLU A 390 -19.27 12.98 -20.20
C GLU A 390 -20.13 14.05 -19.52
N GLY A 391 -20.08 15.29 -19.99
CA GLY A 391 -20.80 16.43 -19.42
C GLY A 391 -20.20 16.97 -18.11
N ARG A 392 -19.51 16.12 -17.32
CA ARG A 392 -18.76 16.49 -16.10
C ARG A 392 -17.44 15.73 -16.03
N VAL A 393 -16.43 16.33 -15.39
CA VAL A 393 -15.17 15.61 -15.08
C VAL A 393 -15.46 14.67 -13.92
N LYS A 394 -15.55 13.37 -14.17
CA LYS A 394 -15.50 12.39 -13.09
C LYS A 394 -14.05 12.15 -12.67
N PRO A 395 -13.76 12.02 -11.38
CA PRO A 395 -12.45 11.56 -10.93
C PRO A 395 -12.17 10.18 -11.56
N PRO A 396 -10.95 9.91 -12.04
CA PRO A 396 -10.56 8.55 -12.40
C PRO A 396 -10.75 7.61 -11.21
N LYS A 397 -11.44 6.47 -11.42
CA LYS A 397 -11.70 5.47 -10.36
C LYS A 397 -10.45 5.08 -9.59
N LYS A 398 -9.33 5.00 -10.32
CA LYS A 398 -8.01 4.68 -9.80
C LYS A 398 -7.62 5.56 -8.61
N PHE A 399 -8.08 6.80 -8.54
CA PHE A 399 -7.78 7.69 -7.41
C PHE A 399 -8.40 7.27 -6.07
N GLY A 400 -9.32 6.30 -6.08
CA GLY A 400 -10.11 5.97 -4.89
C GLY A 400 -10.96 7.15 -4.39
N LEU A 401 -11.10 8.18 -5.25
CA LEU A 401 -11.83 9.42 -4.97
C LEU A 401 -13.33 9.26 -5.18
N ASP A 402 -13.75 8.20 -5.89
CA ASP A 402 -15.15 7.91 -6.13
C ASP A 402 -15.91 7.82 -4.80
N LEU A 403 -15.31 7.24 -3.76
CA LEU A 403 -15.92 7.17 -2.44
C LEU A 403 -16.13 8.55 -1.79
N GLN A 404 -15.19 9.49 -1.97
CA GLN A 404 -15.26 10.83 -1.35
C GLN A 404 -16.11 11.82 -2.16
N LEU A 405 -16.11 11.69 -3.49
CA LEU A 405 -16.89 12.58 -4.36
C LEU A 405 -18.31 12.06 -4.58
N ALA A 406 -18.53 10.74 -4.58
CA ALA A 406 -19.88 10.17 -4.47
C ALA A 406 -20.53 10.57 -3.13
N GLU A 407 -19.80 10.78 -2.04
CA GLU A 407 -20.40 11.37 -0.83
C GLU A 407 -21.03 12.76 -1.10
N GLN A 408 -20.38 13.63 -1.89
CA GLN A 408 -20.93 14.94 -2.25
C GLN A 408 -22.07 14.88 -3.27
N GLU A 409 -22.00 13.99 -4.27
CA GLU A 409 -23.09 13.82 -5.25
C GLU A 409 -24.28 13.03 -4.68
N VAL A 410 -24.05 12.04 -3.83
CA VAL A 410 -25.10 11.24 -3.20
C VAL A 410 -25.70 11.99 -1.99
N ALA A 411 -24.99 12.96 -1.38
CA ALA A 411 -25.64 13.94 -0.48
C ALA A 411 -26.71 14.80 -1.19
N ALA A 412 -26.76 14.78 -2.52
CA ALA A 412 -27.79 15.43 -3.32
C ALA A 412 -28.91 14.48 -3.81
N LEU A 413 -28.90 13.19 -3.43
CA LEU A 413 -30.00 12.24 -3.69
C LEU A 413 -31.02 12.24 -2.53
N ASP A 414 -32.25 11.83 -2.84
CA ASP A 414 -33.44 11.98 -2.00
C ASP A 414 -33.23 11.43 -0.55
N PRO A 415 -33.33 12.25 0.51
CA PRO A 415 -32.93 11.90 1.88
C PRO A 415 -33.66 10.73 2.54
N LEU A 416 -34.74 10.23 1.94
CA LEU A 416 -35.68 9.32 2.59
C LEU A 416 -35.24 7.84 2.57
N ASP A 417 -34.48 7.38 1.56
CA ASP A 417 -34.11 5.95 1.42
C ASP A 417 -32.70 5.60 1.92
N ARG A 418 -31.83 6.60 2.08
CA ARG A 418 -30.42 6.41 2.49
C ARG A 418 -30.16 5.97 3.94
N PRO A 419 -30.99 6.28 4.97
CA PRO A 419 -30.62 5.96 6.35
C PRO A 419 -30.57 4.46 6.63
N VAL A 420 -31.30 3.63 5.87
CA VAL A 420 -31.27 2.17 6.04
C VAL A 420 -29.96 1.58 5.50
N TRP A 421 -29.52 2.02 4.32
CA TRP A 421 -28.24 1.60 3.74
C TRP A 421 -27.07 1.98 4.63
N ASP A 422 -26.97 3.27 5.00
CA ASP A 422 -25.89 3.79 5.83
C ASP A 422 -25.89 3.16 7.23
N GLY A 423 -27.08 2.96 7.81
CA GLY A 423 -27.23 2.24 9.07
C GLY A 423 -26.72 0.80 8.99
N LYS A 424 -27.00 0.10 7.89
CA LYS A 424 -26.51 -1.27 7.67
C LYS A 424 -25.00 -1.32 7.42
N VAL A 425 -24.44 -0.35 6.70
CA VAL A 425 -22.99 -0.20 6.49
C VAL A 425 -22.27 0.00 7.82
N GLN A 426 -22.79 0.90 8.67
CA GLN A 426 -22.24 1.17 10.00
C GLN A 426 -22.35 -0.06 10.92
N GLU A 427 -23.50 -0.74 10.91
CA GLU A 427 -23.70 -2.00 11.64
C GLU A 427 -22.67 -3.04 11.21
N LEU A 428 -22.51 -3.26 9.89
CA LEU A 428 -21.57 -4.24 9.34
C LEU A 428 -20.10 -3.90 9.66
N ALA A 429 -19.74 -2.61 9.65
CA ALA A 429 -18.41 -2.14 10.05
C ALA A 429 -18.11 -2.37 11.54
N GLY A 430 -19.16 -2.33 12.38
CA GLY A 430 -19.07 -2.60 13.81
C GLY A 430 -18.96 -4.09 14.17
N ARG A 431 -18.82 -5.00 13.21
CA ARG A 431 -18.76 -6.46 13.46
C ARG A 431 -17.35 -7.03 13.36
N GLY A 432 -16.38 -6.38 13.98
CA GLY A 432 -15.03 -6.90 14.15
C GLY A 432 -14.98 -8.01 15.21
N VAL A 433 -14.10 -8.99 15.00
CA VAL A 433 -13.86 -10.14 15.90
C VAL A 433 -12.41 -10.10 16.36
N SER A 434 -12.15 -10.23 17.66
CA SER A 434 -10.77 -10.20 18.17
C SER A 434 -10.03 -11.52 17.94
N ILE A 435 -8.69 -11.49 17.99
CA ILE A 435 -7.88 -12.71 17.94
C ILE A 435 -8.25 -13.67 19.08
N ARG A 436 -8.51 -13.14 20.26
CA ARG A 436 -8.99 -13.90 21.44
C ARG A 436 -10.26 -14.69 21.14
N GLN A 437 -11.26 -14.05 20.52
CA GLN A 437 -12.53 -14.68 20.12
C GLN A 437 -12.33 -15.70 19.00
N LEU A 438 -11.45 -15.37 18.06
CA LEU A 438 -11.07 -16.28 16.98
C LEU A 438 -10.43 -17.56 17.57
N LEU A 439 -9.50 -17.43 18.52
CA LEU A 439 -8.84 -18.58 19.17
C LEU A 439 -9.85 -19.43 19.94
N ASP A 440 -10.79 -18.77 20.65
CA ASP A 440 -11.92 -19.43 21.32
C ASP A 440 -12.75 -20.27 20.35
N PHE A 441 -13.07 -19.72 19.19
CA PHE A 441 -13.78 -20.45 18.14
C PHE A 441 -12.97 -21.63 17.59
N TYR A 442 -11.71 -21.41 17.23
CA TYR A 442 -10.89 -22.46 16.61
C TYR A 442 -10.63 -23.63 17.58
N ALA A 443 -10.41 -23.34 18.86
CA ALA A 443 -10.19 -24.36 19.88
C ALA A 443 -11.37 -25.32 20.03
N GLY A 444 -12.60 -24.83 19.85
CA GLY A 444 -13.81 -25.65 19.94
C GLY A 444 -14.07 -26.57 18.74
N LEU A 445 -13.45 -26.32 17.57
CA LEU A 445 -13.63 -27.17 16.38
C LEU A 445 -13.09 -28.58 16.62
N GLY A 446 -13.83 -29.61 16.22
CA GLY A 446 -13.44 -31.02 16.39
C GLY A 446 -13.67 -31.58 17.81
N TYR A 447 -14.12 -30.75 18.75
CA TYR A 447 -14.37 -31.17 20.14
C TYR A 447 -15.75 -30.73 20.62
N GLU A 448 -15.99 -29.42 20.67
CA GLU A 448 -17.26 -28.85 21.16
C GLU A 448 -18.31 -28.76 20.04
N PHE A 449 -17.86 -28.58 18.81
CA PHE A 449 -18.72 -28.48 17.63
C PHE A 449 -17.96 -28.90 16.37
N MET A 450 -18.70 -29.36 15.36
CA MET A 450 -18.15 -29.96 14.14
C MET A 450 -17.11 -31.04 14.50
N GLU A 451 -17.55 -32.11 15.17
CA GLU A 451 -16.69 -33.20 15.65
C GLU A 451 -15.84 -33.82 14.54
N HIS A 452 -16.36 -33.82 13.30
CA HIS A 452 -15.68 -34.30 12.11
C HIS A 452 -14.72 -33.29 11.46
N PHE A 453 -14.38 -32.20 12.14
CA PHE A 453 -13.45 -31.20 11.63
C PHE A 453 -12.06 -31.81 11.38
N ASP A 454 -11.69 -31.88 10.10
CA ASP A 454 -10.36 -32.22 9.64
C ASP A 454 -9.58 -30.94 9.33
N VAL A 455 -8.45 -30.71 10.01
CA VAL A 455 -7.61 -29.52 9.85
C VAL A 455 -7.05 -29.39 8.43
N ASP A 456 -6.80 -30.50 7.76
CA ASP A 456 -6.18 -30.55 6.43
C ASP A 456 -7.19 -30.43 5.29
N GLN A 457 -8.44 -30.82 5.54
CA GLN A 457 -9.46 -30.89 4.48
C GLN A 457 -10.60 -29.88 4.64
N SER A 458 -10.97 -29.53 5.87
CA SER A 458 -12.14 -28.68 6.13
C SER A 458 -11.90 -27.27 5.63
N THR A 459 -12.72 -26.86 4.67
CA THR A 459 -12.67 -25.54 4.08
C THR A 459 -13.41 -24.52 4.94
N THR A 460 -13.19 -23.25 4.63
CA THR A 460 -13.93 -22.16 5.29
C THR A 460 -15.44 -22.27 5.05
N ASN A 461 -15.87 -22.73 3.86
CA ASN A 461 -17.29 -22.99 3.59
C ASN A 461 -17.88 -24.05 4.54
N ASP A 462 -17.13 -25.13 4.78
CA ASP A 462 -17.58 -26.22 5.65
C ASP A 462 -17.74 -25.74 7.08
N VAL A 463 -16.73 -25.04 7.61
CA VAL A 463 -16.76 -24.46 8.95
C VAL A 463 -17.86 -23.41 9.10
N VAL A 464 -18.10 -22.57 8.08
CA VAL A 464 -19.21 -21.60 8.10
C VAL A 464 -20.55 -22.32 8.29
N ARG A 465 -20.77 -23.42 7.57
CA ARG A 465 -22.07 -24.11 7.56
C ARG A 465 -22.27 -25.07 8.71
N GLN A 466 -21.22 -25.77 9.12
CA GLN A 466 -21.27 -26.80 10.17
C GLN A 466 -21.03 -26.24 11.57
N ALA A 467 -20.35 -25.09 11.70
CA ALA A 467 -20.01 -24.52 13.00
C ALA A 467 -20.53 -23.09 13.18
N ILE A 468 -20.18 -22.14 12.29
CA ILE A 468 -20.49 -20.73 12.50
C ILE A 468 -22.01 -20.49 12.52
N ILE A 469 -22.74 -20.94 11.50
CA ILE A 469 -24.20 -20.77 11.39
C ILE A 469 -24.93 -21.39 12.61
N PRO A 470 -24.70 -22.65 13.00
CA PRO A 470 -25.35 -23.21 14.18
C PRO A 470 -25.05 -22.43 15.47
N ARG A 471 -23.82 -21.93 15.61
CA ARG A 471 -23.35 -21.22 16.81
C ARG A 471 -23.84 -19.77 16.89
N SER A 472 -24.32 -19.20 15.80
CA SER A 472 -24.86 -17.82 15.74
C SER A 472 -26.39 -17.72 15.85
N LEU A 473 -27.06 -18.77 16.33
CA LEU A 473 -28.51 -18.78 16.60
C LEU A 473 -28.91 -18.14 17.93
N GLN A 474 -27.94 -17.91 18.83
CA GLN A 474 -28.18 -17.33 20.15
C GLN A 474 -27.02 -16.41 20.51
N VAL A 475 -27.32 -15.22 21.02
CA VAL A 475 -26.31 -14.33 21.59
C VAL A 475 -25.78 -14.98 22.87
N ARG A 476 -24.47 -15.28 22.92
CA ARG A 476 -23.86 -15.87 24.11
C ARG A 476 -23.50 -14.75 25.06
N GLN A 477 -24.01 -14.80 26.28
CA GLN A 477 -23.58 -13.87 27.32
C GLN A 477 -22.16 -14.22 27.76
N SER A 478 -21.23 -13.31 27.51
CA SER A 478 -19.88 -13.34 28.08
C SER A 478 -19.75 -12.32 29.22
N ARG A 479 -18.90 -12.64 30.19
CA ARG A 479 -18.52 -11.75 31.30
C ARG A 479 -17.01 -11.72 31.45
N CYS A 480 -16.54 -10.69 32.12
CA CYS A 480 -15.16 -10.59 32.55
C CYS A 480 -15.10 -10.67 34.08
N PHE A 481 -14.05 -11.29 34.58
CA PHE A 481 -13.85 -11.51 36.01
C PHE A 481 -12.44 -11.10 36.40
N THR A 482 -12.29 -10.37 37.51
CA THR A 482 -10.97 -10.17 38.11
C THR A 482 -10.69 -11.34 39.05
N VAL A 483 -9.66 -12.12 38.74
CA VAL A 483 -9.23 -13.27 39.50
C VAL A 483 -7.98 -12.91 40.28
N VAL A 484 -8.05 -12.97 41.60
CA VAL A 484 -6.94 -12.72 42.52
C VAL A 484 -6.46 -14.04 43.08
N VAL A 485 -5.17 -14.34 42.86
CA VAL A 485 -4.51 -15.50 43.44
C VAL A 485 -3.72 -15.04 44.66
N HIS A 486 -4.20 -15.37 45.85
CA HIS A 486 -3.61 -14.88 47.10
C HIS A 486 -2.36 -15.65 47.47
N ARG A 487 -2.51 -16.95 47.75
CA ARG A 487 -1.43 -17.83 48.21
C ARG A 487 -1.77 -19.30 47.98
N ALA A 488 -0.77 -20.17 48.07
CA ALA A 488 -0.96 -21.61 48.15
C ALA A 488 -0.35 -22.16 49.43
N ASP A 489 -1.08 -23.06 50.08
CA ASP A 489 -0.73 -23.66 51.36
C ASP A 489 -0.56 -25.19 51.18
N GLY A 490 0.44 -25.76 51.88
CA GLY A 490 0.60 -27.22 51.97
C GLY A 490 1.17 -27.90 50.73
N LEU A 491 2.01 -27.19 49.96
CA LEU A 491 2.67 -27.73 48.77
C LEU A 491 3.83 -28.66 49.18
N VAL A 492 3.65 -29.97 49.01
CA VAL A 492 4.68 -30.96 49.34
C VAL A 492 5.55 -31.22 48.12
N GLY A 493 6.64 -30.47 47.98
CA GLY A 493 7.61 -30.66 46.89
C GLY A 493 8.27 -32.03 46.93
N GLY A 494 8.19 -32.78 45.83
CA GLY A 494 8.73 -34.15 45.73
C GLY A 494 10.26 -34.25 45.63
N ASP A 495 10.94 -33.15 45.28
CA ASP A 495 12.41 -33.14 45.12
C ASP A 495 13.11 -32.54 46.34
N LEU A 496 13.87 -33.39 47.06
CA LEU A 496 14.70 -33.02 48.21
C LEU A 496 15.88 -32.10 47.87
N VAL A 497 16.13 -31.82 46.59
CA VAL A 497 17.39 -31.22 46.11
C VAL A 497 17.22 -29.76 45.63
N SER A 498 16.00 -29.33 45.29
CA SER A 498 15.70 -27.94 44.92
C SER A 498 14.23 -27.63 45.14
N ALA A 499 13.93 -26.54 45.87
CA ALA A 499 12.55 -26.09 46.00
C ALA A 499 12.05 -25.61 44.61
N PRO A 500 10.86 -26.05 44.16
CA PRO A 500 10.37 -25.71 42.83
C PRO A 500 10.06 -24.22 42.71
N ASP A 501 10.12 -23.71 41.49
CA ASP A 501 9.62 -22.37 41.15
C ASP A 501 8.09 -22.49 40.97
N PHE A 502 7.33 -21.67 41.70
CA PHE A 502 5.87 -21.74 41.68
C PHE A 502 5.28 -20.62 40.83
N CYS A 503 4.46 -20.96 39.85
CA CYS A 503 3.57 -20.04 39.15
C CYS A 503 2.17 -20.65 39.09
N CYS A 504 1.15 -19.80 39.24
CA CYS A 504 -0.23 -20.18 39.04
C CYS A 504 -0.72 -19.60 37.72
N GLU A 505 -1.16 -20.46 36.81
CA GLU A 505 -1.82 -20.08 35.57
C GLU A 505 -3.32 -20.19 35.76
N VAL A 506 -4.02 -19.08 35.51
CA VAL A 506 -5.47 -19.02 35.43
C VAL A 506 -5.86 -19.12 33.96
N SER A 507 -6.65 -20.13 33.62
CA SER A 507 -7.19 -20.35 32.29
C SER A 507 -8.69 -20.60 32.35
N VAL A 508 -9.36 -20.63 31.20
CA VAL A 508 -10.79 -20.94 31.11
C VAL A 508 -10.95 -22.32 30.48
N LYS A 509 -11.77 -23.18 31.07
CA LYS A 509 -12.00 -24.54 30.62
C LYS A 509 -13.36 -24.66 29.95
N GLY A 510 -13.34 -25.05 28.68
CA GLY A 510 -14.56 -25.30 27.90
C GLY A 510 -15.24 -26.62 28.27
N LYS A 511 -16.43 -26.86 27.71
CA LYS A 511 -17.20 -28.10 27.95
C LYS A 511 -16.46 -29.37 27.53
N GLY A 512 -15.59 -29.28 26.53
CA GLY A 512 -14.73 -30.38 26.10
C GLY A 512 -13.54 -30.66 27.03
N GLY A 513 -13.42 -29.95 28.15
CA GLY A 513 -12.27 -30.02 29.06
C GLY A 513 -11.02 -29.31 28.54
N PHE A 514 -11.12 -28.64 27.38
CA PHE A 514 -10.01 -27.94 26.73
C PHE A 514 -9.71 -26.61 27.44
N LEU A 515 -8.43 -26.36 27.75
CA LEU A 515 -7.95 -25.15 28.43
C LEU A 515 -7.71 -24.01 27.45
N LYS A 516 -8.16 -22.81 27.79
CA LYS A 516 -8.10 -21.59 26.97
C LYS A 516 -7.19 -20.56 27.67
N PRO A 517 -5.86 -20.73 27.60
CA PRO A 517 -4.90 -19.88 28.31
C PRO A 517 -4.94 -18.41 27.89
N TRP A 518 -5.41 -18.11 26.68
CA TRP A 518 -5.56 -16.73 26.22
C TRP A 518 -6.63 -15.97 27.00
N LYS A 519 -7.62 -16.64 27.62
CA LYS A 519 -8.68 -15.94 28.36
C LYS A 519 -8.31 -15.54 29.79
N GLY A 520 -7.20 -16.03 30.34
CA GLY A 520 -6.79 -15.70 31.71
C GLY A 520 -5.42 -15.03 31.79
N GLY A 521 -4.68 -15.32 32.85
CA GLY A 521 -3.36 -14.74 33.15
C GLY A 521 -2.56 -15.69 34.04
N GLY A 522 -1.33 -15.31 34.40
CA GLY A 522 -0.49 -16.15 35.25
C GLY A 522 0.35 -15.31 36.18
N THR A 523 0.63 -15.86 37.36
CA THR A 523 1.43 -15.19 38.38
C THR A 523 2.91 -15.19 38.04
N ALA A 524 3.65 -14.22 38.58
CA ALA A 524 5.10 -14.23 38.50
C ALA A 524 5.66 -15.50 39.19
N PRO A 525 6.68 -16.16 38.59
CA PRO A 525 7.29 -17.32 39.20
C PRO A 525 8.03 -16.95 40.49
N LEU A 526 7.66 -17.59 41.61
CA LEU A 526 8.30 -17.41 42.92
C LEU A 526 9.30 -18.54 43.17
N LYS A 527 10.57 -18.17 43.33
CA LYS A 527 11.67 -19.12 43.55
C LYS A 527 11.81 -19.54 45.00
N ASN A 528 11.99 -20.84 45.23
CA ASN A 528 12.38 -21.43 46.52
C ASN A 528 11.48 -21.08 47.73
N LYS A 529 10.15 -21.01 47.56
CA LYS A 529 9.21 -20.74 48.66
C LYS A 529 8.22 -21.88 48.85
N THR A 530 8.12 -22.45 50.05
CA THR A 530 7.16 -23.54 50.34
C THR A 530 5.71 -23.09 50.40
N ASP A 531 5.49 -21.83 50.78
CA ASP A 531 4.17 -21.21 50.88
C ASP A 531 4.17 -19.92 50.03
N PRO A 532 3.98 -20.05 48.71
CA PRO A 532 4.02 -18.91 47.80
C PRO A 532 2.85 -17.97 48.07
N PHE A 533 3.14 -16.67 48.10
CA PHE A 533 2.19 -15.58 48.33
C PHE A 533 2.38 -14.57 47.20
N TRP A 534 1.35 -14.40 46.37
CA TRP A 534 1.38 -13.54 45.17
C TRP A 534 0.57 -12.26 45.36
N GLU A 535 -0.69 -12.37 45.80
CA GLU A 535 -1.68 -11.27 45.76
C GLU A 535 -1.80 -10.61 44.37
N GLU A 536 -1.55 -11.37 43.32
CA GLU A 536 -1.64 -10.89 41.95
C GLU A 536 -3.06 -11.07 41.40
N SER A 537 -3.53 -10.05 40.67
CA SER A 537 -4.85 -10.03 40.04
C SER A 537 -4.73 -10.10 38.52
N PHE A 538 -5.57 -10.90 37.89
CA PHE A 538 -5.64 -11.06 36.43
C PHE A 538 -7.08 -10.91 35.94
N LEU A 539 -7.24 -10.43 34.71
CA LEU A 539 -8.55 -10.36 34.07
C LEU A 539 -8.81 -11.66 33.30
N ALA A 540 -9.83 -12.41 33.73
CA ALA A 540 -10.40 -13.50 32.96
C ALA A 540 -11.47 -12.92 32.01
N GLU A 541 -11.15 -12.87 30.72
CA GLU A 541 -11.94 -12.12 29.73
C GLU A 541 -12.80 -13.02 28.87
N GLU A 542 -13.98 -12.52 28.49
CA GLU A 542 -14.91 -13.18 27.56
C GLU A 542 -15.28 -14.62 27.99
N VAL A 543 -15.45 -14.82 29.30
CA VAL A 543 -15.83 -16.11 29.90
C VAL A 543 -17.33 -16.32 29.69
N PHE A 544 -17.71 -17.48 29.15
CA PHE A 544 -19.12 -17.83 28.94
C PHE A 544 -19.72 -18.57 30.13
N ARG A 545 -21.05 -18.50 30.27
CA ARG A 545 -21.79 -19.09 31.40
C ARG A 545 -21.54 -20.60 31.59
N ASP A 546 -21.17 -21.28 30.52
CA ASP A 546 -20.92 -22.71 30.51
C ASP A 546 -19.43 -23.09 30.57
N GLU A 547 -18.56 -22.15 30.93
CA GLU A 547 -17.11 -22.36 31.06
C GLU A 547 -16.65 -22.26 32.51
N ASP A 548 -15.77 -23.17 32.91
CA ASP A 548 -15.21 -23.19 34.26
C ASP A 548 -13.88 -22.41 34.29
N LEU A 549 -13.51 -21.87 35.45
CA LEU A 549 -12.17 -21.31 35.64
C LEU A 549 -11.23 -22.44 36.05
N ASP A 550 -10.07 -22.56 35.43
CA ASP A 550 -9.09 -23.60 35.73
C ASP A 550 -7.79 -22.96 36.21
N PHE A 551 -7.27 -23.47 37.32
CA PHE A 551 -6.11 -22.98 38.03
C PHE A 551 -5.03 -24.05 37.96
N GLY A 552 -4.08 -23.88 37.06
CA GLY A 552 -2.89 -24.71 36.97
C GLY A 552 -1.82 -24.19 37.91
N LEU A 553 -1.26 -25.06 38.76
CA LEU A 553 -0.09 -24.75 39.58
C LEU A 553 1.00 -25.76 39.19
N GLU A 554 1.99 -25.34 38.42
CA GLU A 554 3.07 -26.26 38.06
C GLU A 554 4.03 -26.50 39.24
N PRO A 555 4.52 -27.73 39.45
CA PRO A 555 4.12 -29.03 38.87
C PRO A 555 2.96 -29.76 39.60
N PHE A 556 2.25 -29.09 40.51
CA PHE A 556 1.32 -29.68 41.50
C PHE A 556 -0.10 -29.98 40.98
N GLY A 557 -0.40 -29.62 39.73
CA GLY A 557 -1.62 -30.01 39.02
C GLY A 557 -2.64 -28.87 38.87
N HIS A 558 -3.88 -29.23 38.60
CA HIS A 558 -4.96 -28.30 38.25
C HIS A 558 -6.14 -28.41 39.22
N ALA A 559 -6.79 -27.28 39.49
CA ALA A 559 -8.09 -27.21 40.14
C ALA A 559 -9.07 -26.42 39.26
N SER A 560 -10.29 -26.93 39.07
CA SER A 560 -11.33 -26.23 38.32
C SER A 560 -12.39 -25.68 39.27
N LEU A 561 -12.79 -24.42 39.07
CA LEU A 561 -13.89 -23.74 39.73
C LEU A 561 -15.09 -23.68 38.77
N PRO A 562 -16.19 -24.42 39.04
CA PRO A 562 -17.35 -24.48 38.17
C PRO A 562 -18.04 -23.12 37.97
N SER A 563 -18.53 -22.84 36.76
CA SER A 563 -19.23 -21.59 36.41
C SER A 563 -20.35 -21.20 37.37
N LYS A 564 -21.15 -22.19 37.78
CA LYS A 564 -22.27 -22.03 38.71
C LYS A 564 -21.87 -21.43 40.07
N ASP A 565 -20.61 -21.56 40.46
CA ASP A 565 -20.13 -21.17 41.79
C ASP A 565 -19.59 -19.72 41.81
N TYR A 566 -19.30 -19.12 40.64
CA TYR A 566 -18.74 -17.76 40.57
C TYR A 566 -19.51 -16.79 39.63
N TRP A 567 -20.37 -17.29 38.73
CA TRP A 567 -20.94 -16.49 37.64
C TRP A 567 -21.75 -15.26 38.10
N SER A 568 -22.54 -15.40 39.17
CA SER A 568 -23.49 -14.37 39.62
C SER A 568 -22.90 -13.40 40.64
N GLU A 569 -22.21 -13.90 41.67
CA GLU A 569 -21.78 -13.14 42.85
C GLU A 569 -20.25 -13.12 43.02
N GLY A 570 -19.50 -13.77 42.13
CA GLY A 570 -18.08 -14.01 42.30
C GLY A 570 -17.83 -15.19 43.23
N PHE A 571 -16.58 -15.38 43.62
CA PHE A 571 -16.16 -16.47 44.50
C PHE A 571 -15.04 -16.01 45.41
N SER A 572 -15.01 -16.44 46.66
CA SER A 572 -13.83 -16.26 47.51
C SER A 572 -13.70 -17.48 48.41
N GLY A 573 -12.59 -18.19 48.29
CA GLY A 573 -12.44 -19.47 48.97
C GLY A 573 -11.15 -20.19 48.65
N ILE A 574 -11.14 -21.47 49.02
CA ILE A 574 -9.98 -22.35 48.90
C ILE A 574 -10.30 -23.44 47.89
N LEU A 575 -9.48 -23.56 46.85
CA LEU A 575 -9.52 -24.67 45.91
C LEU A 575 -8.56 -25.77 46.35
N GLN A 576 -9.03 -27.02 46.37
CA GLN A 576 -8.20 -28.17 46.69
C GLN A 576 -7.45 -28.62 45.43
N LEU A 577 -6.13 -28.68 45.51
CA LEU A 577 -5.26 -29.24 44.48
C LEU A 577 -4.92 -30.69 44.85
N PRO A 578 -4.40 -31.51 43.91
CA PRO A 578 -3.91 -32.85 44.23
C PRO A 578 -2.88 -32.86 45.37
N GLN A 579 -2.10 -31.78 45.49
CA GLN A 579 -0.97 -31.66 46.43
C GLN A 579 -0.93 -30.28 47.10
N GLY A 580 -2.00 -29.92 47.81
CA GLY A 580 -2.09 -28.68 48.59
C GLY A 580 -3.42 -27.95 48.36
N SER A 581 -3.45 -26.66 48.65
CA SER A 581 -4.64 -25.83 48.46
C SER A 581 -4.30 -24.42 48.01
N LEU A 582 -5.18 -23.82 47.20
CA LEU A 582 -5.00 -22.50 46.59
C LEU A 582 -6.08 -21.54 47.09
N HIS A 583 -5.68 -20.41 47.64
CA HIS A 583 -6.57 -19.34 48.08
C HIS A 583 -6.82 -18.33 46.95
N ILE A 584 -8.08 -18.18 46.55
CA ILE A 584 -8.45 -17.30 45.44
C ILE A 584 -9.67 -16.44 45.76
N SER A 585 -9.77 -15.31 45.05
CA SER A 585 -10.99 -14.51 44.95
C SER A 585 -11.29 -14.18 43.48
N VAL A 586 -12.55 -14.21 43.10
CA VAL A 586 -13.06 -13.93 41.76
C VAL A 586 -14.13 -12.85 41.91
N PHE A 587 -13.91 -11.71 41.29
CA PHE A 587 -14.81 -10.57 41.31
C PHE A 587 -15.50 -10.44 39.95
N VAL A 588 -16.82 -10.20 39.96
CA VAL A 588 -17.61 -10.04 38.73
C VAL A 588 -17.61 -8.58 38.31
N HIS A 589 -17.21 -8.31 37.08
CA HIS A 589 -17.33 -6.99 36.50
C HIS A 589 -18.54 -6.87 35.60
N ARG A 590 -19.19 -5.70 35.62
CA ARG A 590 -20.10 -5.36 34.54
C ARG A 590 -19.27 -5.07 33.30
N ALA A 591 -19.81 -5.44 32.12
CA ALA A 591 -19.12 -5.21 30.85
C ALA A 591 -18.67 -3.76 30.63
N GLU A 592 -19.36 -2.78 31.23
CA GLU A 592 -19.02 -1.36 31.15
C GLU A 592 -17.80 -0.99 32.04
N GLU A 593 -17.65 -1.62 33.21
CA GLU A 593 -16.56 -1.37 34.18
C GLU A 593 -15.21 -1.93 33.68
N CYS A 594 -15.25 -3.04 32.93
CA CYS A 594 -14.05 -3.67 32.38
C CYS A 594 -13.27 -2.81 31.38
N LEU A 595 -13.90 -1.82 30.74
CA LEU A 595 -13.19 -0.94 29.82
C LEU A 595 -12.32 0.08 30.57
N GLU A 596 -12.78 0.54 31.73
CA GLU A 596 -12.06 1.50 32.59
C GLU A 596 -10.89 0.82 33.31
N GLU A 597 -11.11 -0.38 33.86
CA GLU A 597 -10.06 -1.12 34.55
C GLU A 597 -8.92 -1.56 33.60
N LYS A 598 -9.22 -1.80 32.32
CA LYS A 598 -8.18 -2.05 31.30
C LYS A 598 -7.21 -0.88 31.13
N LEU A 599 -7.70 0.36 31.24
CA LEU A 599 -6.86 1.54 31.18
C LEU A 599 -5.98 1.63 32.43
N GLU A 600 -6.54 1.36 33.61
CA GLU A 600 -5.80 1.40 34.87
C GLU A 600 -4.73 0.31 34.98
N VAL A 601 -5.06 -0.94 34.64
CA VAL A 601 -4.09 -2.06 34.67
C VAL A 601 -2.98 -1.86 33.64
N ALA A 602 -3.29 -1.33 32.45
CA ALA A 602 -2.28 -1.01 31.45
C ALA A 602 -1.32 0.10 31.92
N GLU A 603 -1.83 1.13 32.60
CA GLU A 603 -1.02 2.20 33.20
C GLU A 603 -0.16 1.69 34.38
N ALA A 604 -0.68 0.78 35.20
CA ALA A 604 0.06 0.16 36.30
C ALA A 604 1.22 -0.73 35.80
N CYS A 605 0.97 -1.54 34.76
CA CYS A 605 2.03 -2.35 34.13
C CYS A 605 3.12 -1.49 33.46
N ALA A 606 2.73 -0.38 32.81
CA ALA A 606 3.66 0.54 32.16
C ALA A 606 4.50 1.39 33.12
N SER A 607 4.05 1.57 34.37
CA SER A 607 4.73 2.38 35.38
C SER A 607 5.67 1.58 36.30
N SER A 608 5.76 0.26 36.13
CA SER A 608 6.72 -0.57 36.89
C SER A 608 8.16 -0.35 36.39
N PRO A 609 9.11 0.09 37.25
CA PRO A 609 10.48 0.34 36.84
C PRO A 609 11.20 -0.98 36.55
N SER A 610 11.69 -1.13 35.32
CA SER A 610 12.50 -2.28 34.93
C SER A 610 13.78 -2.36 35.80
N PRO A 611 14.17 -3.54 36.32
CA PRO A 611 15.37 -3.65 37.14
C PRO A 611 16.64 -3.50 36.29
N SER A 612 17.22 -2.30 36.36
CA SER A 612 18.63 -1.90 36.22
C SER A 612 19.61 -2.92 35.60
N ALA A 613 19.99 -2.67 34.35
CA ALA A 613 21.27 -3.13 33.81
C ALA A 613 22.38 -2.22 34.35
N LEU A 614 23.27 -2.79 35.16
CA LEU A 614 24.53 -2.20 35.59
C LEU A 614 25.37 -1.78 34.37
N SER A 615 25.79 -0.51 34.34
CA SER A 615 26.92 -0.06 33.51
C SER A 615 27.87 0.79 34.37
N PRO A 616 29.20 0.69 34.13
CA PRO A 616 30.19 1.20 35.05
C PRO A 616 30.50 2.68 34.82
N SER A 617 30.97 3.28 35.90
CA SER A 617 31.60 4.59 36.06
C SER A 617 32.48 5.03 34.90
N GLU A 618 32.31 6.27 34.46
CA GLU A 618 33.44 7.11 34.06
C GLU A 618 33.15 8.60 34.34
N SER A 619 34.10 9.17 35.06
CA SER A 619 34.22 10.56 35.50
C SER A 619 34.64 11.50 34.36
N ALA A 620 34.08 12.71 34.28
CA ALA A 620 34.85 13.92 34.02
C ALA A 620 34.01 15.19 34.22
N GLU A 621 34.56 16.09 35.03
CA GLU A 621 34.15 17.47 35.27
C GLU A 621 34.14 18.31 33.98
N ARG A 622 33.15 19.19 33.82
CA ARG A 622 33.42 20.62 33.56
C ARG A 622 32.17 21.49 33.67
N SER A 623 32.22 22.37 34.66
CA SER A 623 31.44 23.58 34.81
C SER A 623 31.74 24.59 33.70
N THR A 624 30.71 25.18 33.09
CA THR A 624 30.68 26.61 32.75
C THR A 624 29.23 27.09 32.67
N SER A 625 28.95 28.06 33.53
CA SER A 625 27.78 28.92 33.61
C SER A 625 27.72 29.92 32.45
N GLU A 626 26.51 30.17 31.94
CA GLU A 626 26.01 31.39 31.29
C GLU A 626 24.57 31.03 30.84
N GLY A 627 23.46 31.61 31.28
CA GLY A 627 23.21 32.99 31.70
C GLY A 627 22.48 33.73 30.57
N ALA A 628 21.18 33.49 30.36
CA ALA A 628 20.32 34.37 29.55
C ALA A 628 18.81 34.12 29.75
N ASP A 629 18.19 35.10 30.41
CA ASP A 629 16.83 35.67 30.26
C ASP A 629 15.64 34.80 29.86
N SER A 630 14.77 34.65 30.85
CA SER A 630 13.33 34.39 30.78
C SER A 630 12.56 35.63 30.30
N THR A 631 11.85 35.51 29.18
CA THR A 631 10.70 36.37 28.87
C THR A 631 9.42 35.53 28.94
N ASP A 632 8.70 35.68 30.06
CA ASP A 632 7.36 35.16 30.26
C ASP A 632 6.34 35.97 29.44
N LEU A 633 5.55 35.27 28.63
CA LEU A 633 4.29 35.76 28.06
C LEU A 633 3.16 34.83 28.50
N PRO A 634 2.00 35.35 28.94
CA PRO A 634 0.93 34.53 29.48
C PRO A 634 0.15 33.86 28.34
N LEU A 635 0.14 32.53 28.33
CA LEU A 635 -0.79 31.73 27.54
C LEU A 635 -2.13 31.66 28.27
N GLU A 636 -3.16 32.27 27.68
CA GLU A 636 -4.54 32.05 28.10
C GLU A 636 -4.98 30.60 27.82
N PRO A 637 -5.78 29.98 28.72
CA PRO A 637 -6.29 28.64 28.50
C PRO A 637 -7.39 28.68 27.43
N MET A 638 -7.11 28.12 26.25
CA MET A 638 -8.14 27.82 25.27
C MET A 638 -9.10 26.77 25.85
N SER A 639 -10.38 27.15 25.92
CA SER A 639 -11.46 26.29 26.37
C SER A 639 -11.49 24.97 25.58
N ALA A 640 -11.38 23.86 26.30
CA ALA A 640 -11.66 22.53 25.77
C ALA A 640 -13.11 22.50 25.26
N GLY A 641 -13.28 22.62 23.94
CA GLY A 641 -14.55 22.36 23.28
C GLY A 641 -14.90 20.90 23.50
N LYS A 642 -16.00 20.65 24.24
CA LYS A 642 -16.64 19.34 24.36
C LYS A 642 -16.89 18.79 22.95
N VAL A 643 -16.05 17.84 22.53
CA VAL A 643 -16.35 16.95 21.40
C VAL A 643 -17.61 16.17 21.80
N PRO A 644 -18.69 16.17 21.00
CA PRO A 644 -19.85 15.36 21.32
C PRO A 644 -19.44 13.89 21.31
N SER A 645 -19.53 13.21 22.45
CA SER A 645 -19.46 11.76 22.52
C SER A 645 -20.63 11.21 21.71
N LEU A 646 -20.38 10.90 20.44
CA LEU A 646 -21.36 10.32 19.54
C LEU A 646 -21.51 8.85 19.94
N VAL A 647 -22.24 8.62 21.02
CA VAL A 647 -22.64 7.29 21.48
C VAL A 647 -23.42 6.66 20.32
N LEU A 648 -22.79 5.68 19.66
CA LEU A 648 -23.41 4.81 18.67
C LEU A 648 -24.67 4.23 19.30
N ARG A 649 -25.82 4.82 18.96
CA ARG A 649 -27.14 4.33 19.37
C ARG A 649 -27.49 3.15 18.47
N ALA A 650 -26.76 2.05 18.62
CA ALA A 650 -27.20 0.76 18.11
C ALA A 650 -28.55 0.44 18.76
N SER A 651 -29.45 -0.15 17.98
CA SER A 651 -30.81 -0.52 18.38
C SER A 651 -30.82 -1.38 19.64
N ARG A 652 -30.82 -0.74 20.81
CA ARG A 652 -30.88 -1.36 22.15
C ARG A 652 -32.25 -2.00 22.45
N GLY A 653 -33.14 -2.08 21.47
CA GLY A 653 -34.41 -2.75 21.59
C GLY A 653 -34.24 -4.24 21.32
N ILE A 654 -34.63 -5.08 22.28
CA ILE A 654 -34.68 -6.56 22.20
C ILE A 654 -33.35 -7.26 22.59
N LEU A 655 -32.80 -6.99 23.77
CA LEU A 655 -31.82 -7.89 24.42
C LEU A 655 -32.06 -8.05 25.94
N SER A 656 -33.23 -7.66 26.46
CA SER A 656 -33.65 -8.06 27.81
C SER A 656 -34.10 -9.53 27.76
N GLY A 657 -33.44 -10.37 28.56
CA GLY A 657 -33.57 -11.83 28.58
C GLY A 657 -34.92 -12.36 29.09
N GLU A 658 -36.02 -11.97 28.45
CA GLU A 658 -37.24 -12.78 28.49
C GLU A 658 -37.00 -14.03 27.64
N GLU A 659 -37.18 -15.21 28.25
CA GLU A 659 -37.23 -16.49 27.56
C GLU A 659 -38.35 -16.43 26.51
N ILE A 660 -37.99 -16.11 25.27
CA ILE A 660 -38.92 -16.15 24.15
C ILE A 660 -39.43 -17.60 24.04
N PRO A 661 -40.75 -17.85 24.03
CA PRO A 661 -41.31 -19.17 23.78
C PRO A 661 -40.74 -19.76 22.48
N ALA A 662 -40.91 -21.06 22.24
CA ALA A 662 -40.37 -21.86 21.11
C ALA A 662 -40.71 -21.38 19.66
N ALA A 663 -41.00 -20.10 19.44
CA ALA A 663 -40.82 -19.41 18.18
C ALA A 663 -39.39 -19.66 17.63
N ARG A 664 -39.32 -19.92 16.32
CA ARG A 664 -38.09 -20.21 15.59
C ARG A 664 -36.98 -19.21 15.94
N ALA A 665 -35.82 -19.73 16.35
CA ALA A 665 -34.66 -18.92 16.71
C ALA A 665 -34.30 -17.92 15.60
N ARG A 666 -33.99 -16.68 15.99
CA ARG A 666 -33.44 -15.65 15.10
C ARG A 666 -31.93 -15.83 15.07
N GLY A 667 -31.36 -15.90 13.88
CA GLY A 667 -29.92 -15.96 13.66
C GLY A 667 -29.26 -14.59 13.52
N PHE A 668 -28.06 -14.47 14.07
CA PHE A 668 -27.21 -13.29 14.15
C PHE A 668 -25.91 -13.48 13.35
N SER A 669 -25.10 -12.44 13.19
CA SER A 669 -23.70 -12.70 12.81
C SER A 669 -22.96 -13.36 13.99
N TYR A 670 -21.89 -14.08 13.70
CA TYR A 670 -21.07 -14.65 14.77
C TYR A 670 -20.38 -13.54 15.58
N ALA A 671 -19.93 -12.48 14.91
CA ALA A 671 -19.38 -11.30 15.57
C ALA A 671 -20.35 -10.67 16.58
N ASP A 672 -21.63 -10.49 16.22
CA ASP A 672 -22.64 -9.98 17.15
C ASP A 672 -22.82 -10.92 18.36
N THR A 673 -22.73 -12.23 18.11
CA THR A 673 -22.89 -13.26 19.14
C THR A 673 -21.78 -13.21 20.18
N VAL A 674 -20.53 -13.03 19.77
CA VAL A 674 -19.37 -12.99 20.68
C VAL A 674 -19.11 -11.61 21.28
N ASN A 675 -19.57 -10.54 20.63
CA ASN A 675 -19.47 -9.17 21.13
C ASN A 675 -20.67 -8.75 22.00
N ASN A 676 -21.58 -9.65 22.37
CA ASN A 676 -22.83 -9.33 23.07
C ASN A 676 -23.66 -8.23 22.35
N GLY A 677 -23.62 -8.21 21.01
CA GLY A 677 -24.27 -7.19 20.18
C GLY A 677 -23.62 -5.79 20.22
N MET A 678 -22.48 -5.64 20.90
CA MET A 678 -21.75 -4.37 20.95
C MET A 678 -20.91 -4.16 19.68
N PRO A 679 -20.93 -2.95 19.09
CA PRO A 679 -20.13 -2.67 17.91
C PRO A 679 -18.65 -2.60 18.26
N ARG A 680 -17.82 -3.36 17.54
CA ARG A 680 -16.36 -3.35 17.58
C ARG A 680 -15.82 -3.08 16.19
N LEU A 681 -15.22 -1.90 15.99
CA LEU A 681 -14.62 -1.55 14.70
C LEU A 681 -13.38 -2.40 14.45
N ALA A 682 -13.29 -3.01 13.28
CA ALA A 682 -12.13 -3.80 12.90
C ALA A 682 -10.96 -2.92 12.43
N HIS A 683 -9.75 -3.23 12.88
CA HIS A 683 -8.52 -2.55 12.43
C HIS A 683 -7.99 -3.14 11.12
N LYS A 684 -8.36 -4.39 10.84
CA LYS A 684 -7.90 -5.12 9.67
C LYS A 684 -9.06 -5.83 8.98
N MET A 685 -9.13 -5.75 7.65
CA MET A 685 -10.06 -6.56 6.85
C MET A 685 -9.35 -7.78 6.29
N VAL A 686 -9.96 -8.96 6.39
CA VAL A 686 -9.40 -10.20 5.85
C VAL A 686 -10.09 -10.56 4.54
N THR A 687 -9.33 -10.59 3.45
CA THR A 687 -9.76 -11.12 2.16
C THR A 687 -9.32 -12.57 2.05
N HIS A 688 -10.26 -13.46 1.75
CA HIS A 688 -10.01 -14.89 1.64
C HIS A 688 -10.94 -15.54 0.61
N SER A 689 -10.66 -16.79 0.25
CA SER A 689 -11.59 -17.63 -0.50
C SER A 689 -12.30 -18.60 0.44
N TRP A 690 -13.53 -18.96 0.11
CA TRP A 690 -14.29 -19.95 0.88
C TRP A 690 -13.78 -21.38 0.65
N ARG A 691 -12.94 -21.58 -0.38
CA ARG A 691 -12.26 -22.84 -0.67
C ARG A 691 -10.97 -23.03 0.12
N ASN A 692 -10.40 -21.96 0.69
CA ASN A 692 -9.27 -22.09 1.60
C ASN A 692 -9.61 -23.10 2.70
N THR A 693 -8.66 -23.99 3.01
CA THR A 693 -8.70 -24.73 4.28
C THR A 693 -8.81 -23.71 5.41
N PHE A 694 -9.67 -24.01 6.39
CA PHE A 694 -9.97 -23.05 7.45
C PHE A 694 -8.73 -22.72 8.29
N VAL A 695 -7.82 -23.70 8.46
CA VAL A 695 -6.53 -23.49 9.14
C VAL A 695 -5.66 -22.45 8.45
N ASN A 696 -5.65 -22.37 7.11
CA ASN A 696 -4.82 -21.40 6.39
C ASN A 696 -5.36 -19.98 6.55
N LEU A 697 -6.69 -19.80 6.49
CA LEU A 697 -7.33 -18.52 6.80
C LEU A 697 -6.91 -18.04 8.20
N PHE A 698 -7.02 -18.94 9.17
CA PHE A 698 -6.74 -18.63 10.56
C PHE A 698 -5.24 -18.35 10.81
N ALA A 699 -4.37 -19.18 10.24
CA ALA A 699 -2.92 -19.02 10.31
C ALA A 699 -2.46 -17.68 9.71
N ALA A 700 -3.05 -17.24 8.59
CA ALA A 700 -2.74 -15.95 7.99
C ALA A 700 -3.09 -14.77 8.92
N VAL A 701 -4.21 -14.85 9.64
CA VAL A 701 -4.60 -13.84 10.64
C VAL A 701 -3.61 -13.81 11.81
N LEU A 702 -3.22 -14.98 12.34
CA LEU A 702 -2.26 -15.08 13.44
C LEU A 702 -0.85 -14.61 13.03
N ALA A 703 -0.41 -14.96 11.82
CA ALA A 703 0.88 -14.53 11.28
C ALA A 703 0.92 -13.01 11.10
N ASP A 704 -0.13 -12.40 10.56
CA ASP A 704 -0.26 -10.94 10.47
C ASP A 704 -0.22 -10.27 11.85
N ALA A 705 -0.92 -10.82 12.83
CA ALA A 705 -0.91 -10.30 14.20
C ALA A 705 0.48 -10.32 14.84
N LEU A 706 1.23 -11.40 14.60
CA LEU A 706 2.59 -11.58 15.07
C LEU A 706 3.65 -10.92 14.18
N GLU A 707 3.23 -10.18 13.14
CA GLU A 707 4.09 -9.46 12.20
C GLU A 707 5.07 -10.40 11.47
N MET A 708 4.58 -11.59 11.09
CA MET A 708 5.33 -12.61 10.35
C MET A 708 5.07 -12.53 8.85
N GLU A 709 6.11 -12.78 8.04
CA GLU A 709 6.00 -12.77 6.58
C GLU A 709 5.29 -14.00 6.00
N THR A 710 5.36 -15.15 6.69
CA THR A 710 4.71 -16.41 6.29
C THR A 710 3.90 -17.01 7.43
N TYR A 711 2.91 -17.84 7.10
CA TYR A 711 1.99 -18.45 8.07
C TYR A 711 2.19 -19.95 8.28
N ASP A 712 3.16 -20.60 7.63
CA ASP A 712 3.39 -22.06 7.72
C ASP A 712 3.62 -22.52 9.16
N HIS A 713 4.39 -21.74 9.93
CA HIS A 713 4.63 -22.03 11.33
C HIS A 713 3.33 -21.98 12.15
N MET A 714 2.43 -21.04 11.85
CA MET A 714 1.14 -20.93 12.52
C MET A 714 0.22 -22.12 12.18
N VAL A 715 0.26 -22.61 10.94
CA VAL A 715 -0.46 -23.84 10.55
C VAL A 715 -0.02 -25.02 11.41
N GLN A 716 1.29 -25.18 11.63
CA GLN A 716 1.80 -26.26 12.46
C GLN A 716 1.34 -26.14 13.93
N LEU A 717 1.41 -24.94 14.51
CA LEU A 717 0.95 -24.72 15.89
C LEU A 717 -0.55 -24.98 16.05
N LEU A 718 -1.37 -24.63 15.05
CA LEU A 718 -2.81 -24.88 15.05
C LEU A 718 -3.12 -26.38 14.90
N LYS A 719 -2.42 -27.09 14.00
CA LYS A 719 -2.55 -28.55 13.83
C LYS A 719 -2.18 -29.31 15.10
N GLU A 720 -1.07 -28.93 15.73
CA GLU A 720 -0.58 -29.51 16.97
C GLU A 720 -1.34 -29.02 18.21
N ARG A 721 -2.30 -28.10 18.04
CA ARG A 721 -3.09 -27.48 19.13
C ARG A 721 -2.22 -26.89 20.25
N GLN A 722 -1.08 -26.30 19.89
CA GLN A 722 -0.16 -25.65 20.82
C GLN A 722 -0.63 -24.23 21.17
N PHE A 723 -1.85 -24.11 21.68
CA PHE A 723 -2.46 -22.81 21.92
C PHE A 723 -1.83 -22.04 23.09
N GLY A 724 -1.16 -22.70 24.04
CA GLY A 724 -0.35 -22.04 25.07
C GLY A 724 0.73 -21.17 24.43
N LYS A 725 1.56 -21.77 23.54
CA LYS A 725 2.60 -21.04 22.81
C LYS A 725 2.05 -19.88 21.97
N LEU A 726 0.91 -20.10 21.30
CA LEU A 726 0.23 -19.04 20.53
C LEU A 726 -0.25 -17.90 21.43
N SER A 727 -0.90 -18.24 22.55
CA SER A 727 -1.36 -17.29 23.56
C SER A 727 -0.20 -16.46 24.10
N ASP A 728 0.91 -17.09 24.47
CA ASP A 728 2.10 -16.42 25.01
C ASP A 728 2.71 -15.46 23.99
N ALA A 729 2.86 -15.90 22.74
CA ALA A 729 3.39 -15.06 21.66
C ALA A 729 2.50 -13.84 21.39
N LEU A 730 1.18 -14.03 21.34
CA LEU A 730 0.22 -12.95 21.09
C LEU A 730 0.11 -12.00 22.28
N ARG A 731 0.16 -12.52 23.51
CA ARG A 731 0.16 -11.73 24.74
C ARG A 731 1.43 -10.89 24.86
N GLY A 732 2.60 -11.49 24.58
CA GLY A 732 3.88 -10.78 24.56
C GLY A 732 3.94 -9.64 23.53
N LYS A 733 3.13 -9.70 22.47
CA LYS A 733 2.97 -8.64 21.46
C LYS A 733 1.79 -7.70 21.72
N GLY A 734 0.95 -7.97 22.73
CA GLY A 734 -0.27 -7.21 23.01
C GLY A 734 -1.32 -7.27 21.89
N LYS A 735 -1.42 -8.41 21.18
CA LYS A 735 -2.24 -8.51 19.95
C LYS A 735 -3.57 -9.25 20.13
N LEU A 736 -3.81 -9.86 21.29
CA LEU A 736 -5.02 -10.68 21.55
C LEU A 736 -6.34 -9.93 21.26
N ASP A 737 -6.36 -8.62 21.49
CA ASP A 737 -7.57 -7.80 21.38
C ASP A 737 -7.69 -7.02 20.06
N VAL A 738 -6.77 -7.24 19.10
CA VAL A 738 -6.83 -6.61 17.78
C VAL A 738 -8.05 -7.15 17.02
N PRO A 739 -8.99 -6.30 16.60
CA PRO A 739 -10.20 -6.73 15.91
C PRO A 739 -9.99 -6.87 14.39
N TYR A 740 -10.40 -8.01 13.85
CA TYR A 740 -10.41 -8.34 12.43
C TYR A 740 -11.83 -8.39 11.89
N TRP A 741 -12.04 -7.86 10.69
CA TRP A 741 -13.28 -8.05 9.93
C TRP A 741 -13.07 -9.21 8.97
N ILE A 742 -13.82 -10.29 9.15
CA ILE A 742 -13.70 -11.51 8.35
C ILE A 742 -15.11 -11.89 7.91
N CYS A 743 -15.37 -11.93 6.60
CA CYS A 743 -16.76 -12.06 6.11
C CYS A 743 -17.46 -13.31 6.65
N ALA A 744 -16.73 -14.42 6.87
CA ALA A 744 -17.24 -15.65 7.49
C ALA A 744 -17.90 -15.41 8.86
N PHE A 745 -17.37 -14.48 9.65
CA PHE A 745 -17.84 -14.19 11.02
C PHE A 745 -18.66 -12.90 11.13
N SER A 746 -18.30 -11.87 10.36
CA SER A 746 -18.86 -10.52 10.44
C SER A 746 -20.16 -10.35 9.65
N VAL A 747 -20.35 -11.11 8.57
CA VAL A 747 -21.62 -11.11 7.82
C VAL A 747 -22.62 -12.01 8.54
N ASN A 748 -23.88 -11.59 8.62
CA ASN A 748 -24.96 -12.41 9.14
C ASN A 748 -25.29 -13.51 8.12
N GLN A 749 -24.65 -14.67 8.29
CA GLN A 749 -24.83 -15.83 7.41
C GLN A 749 -26.28 -16.35 7.42
N HIS A 750 -27.05 -16.06 8.48
CA HIS A 750 -28.48 -16.37 8.51
C HIS A 750 -29.31 -15.44 7.64
N ALA A 751 -28.88 -14.20 7.39
CA ALA A 751 -29.56 -13.29 6.47
C ALA A 751 -29.22 -13.58 4.99
N GLY A 752 -28.15 -14.34 4.72
CA GLY A 752 -27.76 -14.73 3.37
C GLY A 752 -27.93 -16.23 3.12
N ILE A 753 -26.85 -16.98 3.33
CA ILE A 753 -26.64 -18.29 2.72
C ILE A 753 -27.17 -19.50 3.50
N CYS A 754 -27.71 -19.32 4.72
CA CYS A 754 -28.10 -20.46 5.55
C CYS A 754 -29.30 -21.25 4.99
N ALA A 755 -30.11 -20.66 4.10
CA ALA A 755 -31.26 -21.32 3.47
C ALA A 755 -30.88 -22.19 2.26
N THR A 756 -29.69 -22.01 1.71
CA THR A 756 -29.22 -22.67 0.48
C THR A 756 -27.95 -23.47 0.75
N ALA A 757 -28.02 -24.36 1.76
CA ALA A 757 -26.92 -25.27 2.06
C ALA A 757 -26.82 -26.41 1.04
N PRO A 758 -25.60 -26.75 0.56
CA PRO A 758 -25.40 -28.00 -0.16
C PRO A 758 -25.69 -29.18 0.77
N PRO A 759 -25.99 -30.37 0.23
CA PRO A 759 -26.36 -31.53 1.05
C PRO A 759 -25.20 -32.05 1.91
N MET A 760 -23.98 -31.91 1.42
CA MET A 760 -22.75 -32.37 2.09
C MET A 760 -21.68 -31.28 2.04
N ASP A 761 -20.78 -31.31 3.00
CA ASP A 761 -19.55 -30.51 3.03
C ASP A 761 -18.44 -31.15 2.19
N SER A 762 -17.28 -30.49 2.10
CA SER A 762 -16.16 -31.00 1.28
C SER A 762 -15.57 -32.33 1.78
N THR A 763 -15.83 -32.69 3.04
CA THR A 763 -15.39 -33.95 3.66
C THR A 763 -16.43 -35.07 3.55
N GLY A 764 -17.56 -34.81 2.89
CA GLY A 764 -18.64 -35.77 2.68
C GLY A 764 -19.63 -35.88 3.85
N HIS A 765 -19.55 -35.02 4.86
CA HIS A 765 -20.50 -35.02 5.96
C HIS A 765 -21.74 -34.21 5.60
N ALA A 766 -22.92 -34.72 5.97
CA ALA A 766 -24.18 -34.05 5.68
C ALA A 766 -24.28 -32.70 6.41
N ILE A 767 -24.75 -31.66 5.72
CA ILE A 767 -25.00 -30.34 6.32
C ILE A 767 -26.47 -30.25 6.70
N THR A 768 -26.74 -29.97 7.98
CA THR A 768 -28.11 -29.79 8.46
C THR A 768 -28.67 -28.44 8.00
N PRO A 769 -29.81 -28.40 7.27
CA PRO A 769 -30.42 -27.14 6.86
C PRO A 769 -30.84 -26.29 8.06
N CYS A 770 -30.56 -24.99 8.00
CA CYS A 770 -30.89 -24.07 9.08
C CYS A 770 -32.38 -23.72 9.10
N SER A 771 -33.03 -23.87 10.26
CA SER A 771 -34.48 -23.63 10.45
C SER A 771 -34.83 -22.26 11.04
N CYS A 772 -33.86 -21.33 11.11
CA CYS A 772 -34.04 -20.00 11.70
C CYS A 772 -35.14 -19.17 10.99
N ALA A 773 -35.74 -18.23 11.72
CA ALA A 773 -36.72 -17.28 11.17
C ALA A 773 -36.11 -16.01 10.57
N THR A 774 -34.78 -15.87 10.51
CA THR A 774 -34.13 -14.68 9.96
C THR A 774 -34.48 -14.50 8.49
N ALA A 775 -35.00 -13.32 8.14
CA ALA A 775 -35.30 -12.93 6.77
C ALA A 775 -34.06 -13.01 5.87
N LYS A 776 -34.24 -13.44 4.62
CA LYS A 776 -33.15 -13.60 3.66
C LYS A 776 -33.06 -12.37 2.75
N HIS A 777 -31.89 -11.78 2.67
CA HIS A 777 -31.59 -10.60 1.87
C HIS A 777 -30.36 -10.89 1.00
N PHE A 778 -30.59 -11.32 -0.23
CA PHE A 778 -29.52 -11.60 -1.19
C PHE A 778 -29.07 -10.33 -1.94
N ASP A 779 -29.96 -9.35 -2.08
CA ASP A 779 -29.68 -8.06 -2.73
C ASP A 779 -30.50 -6.91 -2.08
N GLY A 780 -30.28 -5.68 -2.53
CA GLY A 780 -30.96 -4.47 -2.06
C GLY A 780 -30.39 -3.89 -0.76
N ASP A 781 -31.15 -2.99 -0.14
CA ASP A 781 -30.65 -2.16 0.97
C ASP A 781 -30.39 -2.93 2.26
N LEU A 782 -31.05 -4.07 2.44
CA LEU A 782 -30.87 -4.94 3.61
C LEU A 782 -29.83 -6.05 3.39
N SER A 783 -29.37 -6.26 2.16
CA SER A 783 -28.30 -7.22 1.88
C SER A 783 -26.97 -6.70 2.41
N GLU A 784 -26.21 -7.54 3.09
CA GLU A 784 -24.86 -7.19 3.58
C GLU A 784 -23.80 -7.45 2.51
N MET A 785 -24.11 -8.26 1.49
CA MET A 785 -23.15 -8.73 0.48
C MET A 785 -22.80 -7.66 -0.56
N ASN A 786 -23.64 -6.63 -0.72
CA ASN A 786 -23.43 -5.53 -1.67
C ASN A 786 -22.87 -4.25 -1.00
N LYS A 787 -22.41 -4.34 0.26
CA LYS A 787 -21.99 -3.18 1.08
C LYS A 787 -20.51 -3.17 1.45
N PHE A 788 -19.70 -4.09 0.91
CA PHE A 788 -18.32 -4.24 1.35
C PHE A 788 -17.48 -3.00 1.06
N ASP A 789 -17.67 -2.36 -0.10
CA ASP A 789 -16.91 -1.15 -0.47
C ASP A 789 -17.25 0.03 0.45
N ASP A 790 -18.55 0.25 0.71
CA ASP A 790 -19.02 1.31 1.60
C ASP A 790 -18.63 1.05 3.06
N MET A 791 -18.66 -0.21 3.49
CA MET A 791 -18.22 -0.64 4.82
C MET A 791 -16.73 -0.42 5.01
N MET A 792 -15.91 -0.73 4.00
CA MET A 792 -14.48 -0.46 4.01
C MET A 792 -14.17 1.04 4.03
N ALA A 793 -14.93 1.84 3.26
CA ALA A 793 -14.83 3.29 3.29
C ALA A 793 -15.19 3.85 4.67
N TYR A 794 -16.28 3.34 5.26
CA TYR A 794 -16.71 3.70 6.60
C TYR A 794 -15.63 3.36 7.65
N LEU A 795 -15.08 2.14 7.65
CA LEU A 795 -14.01 1.72 8.55
C LEU A 795 -12.78 2.62 8.43
N ARG A 796 -12.33 2.90 7.19
CA ARG A 796 -11.19 3.83 6.96
C ARG A 796 -11.44 5.20 7.59
N ARG A 797 -12.67 5.72 7.47
CA ARG A 797 -13.04 7.02 8.06
C ARG A 797 -13.12 6.94 9.57
N ALA A 798 -13.85 5.97 10.11
CA ALA A 798 -14.10 5.83 11.54
C ALA A 798 -12.80 5.59 12.34
N LEU A 799 -11.91 4.74 11.85
CA LEU A 799 -10.63 4.50 12.54
C LEU A 799 -9.72 5.74 12.53
N ARG A 800 -9.68 6.47 11.40
CA ARG A 800 -8.92 7.72 11.27
C ARG A 800 -9.43 8.78 12.26
N THR A 801 -10.73 8.85 12.50
CA THR A 801 -11.31 9.86 13.40
C THR A 801 -11.28 9.43 14.86
N GLN A 802 -11.38 8.13 15.16
CA GLN A 802 -11.55 7.64 16.54
C GLN A 802 -10.25 7.13 17.18
N THR A 803 -9.31 6.59 16.42
CA THR A 803 -8.20 5.78 16.99
C THR A 803 -6.82 6.12 16.43
N GLU A 804 -6.72 7.01 15.44
CA GLU A 804 -5.50 7.24 14.63
C GLU A 804 -4.95 5.98 13.92
N VAL A 805 -5.65 4.85 13.99
CA VAL A 805 -5.26 3.60 13.33
C VAL A 805 -5.66 3.64 11.85
N ARG A 806 -4.76 3.16 10.98
CA ARG A 806 -5.05 2.95 9.56
C ARG A 806 -5.73 1.60 9.39
N LEU A 807 -6.83 1.55 8.62
CA LEU A 807 -7.39 0.27 8.17
C LEU A 807 -6.36 -0.46 7.30
N GLU A 808 -6.00 -1.67 7.70
CA GLU A 808 -5.13 -2.56 6.94
C GLU A 808 -5.96 -3.68 6.29
N GLN A 809 -5.36 -4.37 5.33
CA GLN A 809 -5.99 -5.51 4.66
C GLN A 809 -5.03 -6.69 4.70
N VAL A 810 -5.52 -7.82 5.20
CA VAL A 810 -4.83 -9.10 5.21
C VAL A 810 -5.40 -9.95 4.09
N VAL A 811 -4.54 -10.42 3.19
CA VAL A 811 -4.94 -11.34 2.12
C VAL A 811 -4.53 -12.74 2.52
N ALA A 812 -5.48 -13.55 2.96
CA ALA A 812 -5.26 -14.94 3.34
C ALA A 812 -5.16 -15.80 2.07
N MET A 813 -3.94 -15.93 1.56
CA MET A 813 -3.66 -16.65 0.32
C MET A 813 -3.72 -18.17 0.52
N GLU A 814 -4.14 -18.88 -0.53
CA GLU A 814 -4.07 -20.34 -0.61
C GLU A 814 -2.66 -20.76 -1.11
N VAL A 815 -2.24 -21.99 -0.78
CA VAL A 815 -0.94 -22.55 -1.21
C VAL A 815 -0.81 -22.60 -2.74
N ASP A 816 -1.93 -22.75 -3.44
CA ASP A 816 -2.02 -22.78 -4.90
C ASP A 816 -2.22 -21.39 -5.55
N PHE A 817 -2.24 -20.33 -4.73
CA PHE A 817 -2.45 -18.95 -5.18
C PHE A 817 -3.75 -18.74 -6.00
N THR A 818 -4.75 -19.63 -5.89
CA THR A 818 -6.00 -19.49 -6.66
C THR A 818 -6.72 -18.19 -6.34
N LEU A 819 -6.58 -17.67 -5.12
CA LEU A 819 -7.09 -16.37 -4.76
C LEU A 819 -6.54 -15.27 -5.69
N LEU A 820 -5.28 -15.31 -6.10
CA LEU A 820 -4.72 -14.33 -7.06
C LEU A 820 -5.32 -14.46 -8.44
N THR A 821 -5.73 -15.67 -8.87
CA THR A 821 -6.45 -15.83 -10.15
C THR A 821 -7.83 -15.20 -10.13
N ARG A 822 -8.41 -14.94 -8.93
CA ARG A 822 -9.70 -14.24 -8.74
C ARG A 822 -9.54 -12.78 -8.33
N VAL A 823 -8.51 -12.46 -7.56
CA VAL A 823 -8.13 -11.07 -7.24
C VAL A 823 -7.63 -10.38 -8.50
N SER A 824 -7.04 -11.10 -9.46
CA SER A 824 -6.86 -10.62 -10.83
C SER A 824 -8.14 -10.07 -11.41
N TRP A 825 -9.33 -10.60 -11.07
CA TRP A 825 -10.62 -10.11 -11.56
C TRP A 825 -11.16 -8.92 -10.77
N TYR A 826 -10.85 -8.76 -9.48
CA TYR A 826 -11.20 -7.55 -8.71
C TYR A 826 -10.23 -6.40 -9.01
N ALA A 827 -8.94 -6.71 -9.12
CA ALA A 827 -7.96 -5.82 -9.72
C ALA A 827 -8.38 -5.54 -11.17
N GLU A 828 -8.80 -6.53 -11.99
CA GLU A 828 -9.32 -6.33 -13.35
C GLU A 828 -10.62 -5.52 -13.40
N ALA A 829 -11.51 -5.61 -12.41
CA ALA A 829 -12.72 -4.78 -12.33
C ALA A 829 -12.45 -3.35 -11.79
N GLU A 830 -11.30 -3.12 -11.14
CA GLU A 830 -10.71 -1.78 -10.91
C GLU A 830 -9.74 -1.34 -12.04
N ILE A 831 -9.30 -2.27 -12.91
CA ILE A 831 -8.39 -2.07 -14.06
C ILE A 831 -9.18 -1.90 -15.39
N GLU A 832 -10.45 -2.32 -15.46
CA GLU A 832 -11.48 -1.94 -16.46
C GLU A 832 -12.39 -0.81 -15.95
#